data_AF-A0A955V5T2-F1
#
_entry.id   AF-A0A955V5T2-F1
#
_cell.length_a   1.000
_cell.length_b   1.000
_cell.length_c   1.000
_cell.angle_alpha   90.00
_cell.angle_beta   90.00
_cell.angle_gamma   90.00
#
_symmetry.space_group_name_H-M   'P 1'
#
loop_
_entity.id
_entity.type
_entity.pdbx_description
1 polymer ?
#
loop_
_entity_poly.entity_id
_entity_poly.type
_entity_poly.pdbx_seq_one_letter_code
_entity_poly.pdbx_strand_id
1 'polypeptide(L)'
;MRSFALPRRAAISATAAALLGLLGACNAAEPAAPAPAADPGPAPAVTATPLDAEGRFLVNPRLLPAHRVNPTKATLKADEFDNERAANPQHFAITVPPANIAHVRPMVEWEPMRAITMSYPGYMLTSANATATFVSIAQHASEHGEVWFLVDGNQAENGLTSRILAAGVPPERLGSTIRFLHAPLDSVWFIDAGPLPLVDTQANTFAFADFRYYHERPLDDALPTVLARNLAGFGYEATTSVYRAPLTVEGGTFQSTTDGICFTGDRELYNLSCYDGACDEGIEALTLAQLQTHPFADAMRATLAQYVGCKDLVVLHSITDDGTGHIDMYLKVLDDHRVLIGKYEAPFSGQQATNAARLDDDAAFIEAYVKPDGSRFTAPRIIMPGSRNSSFGRVPFTYVNSTFFNGLNLWPAYPSYSDWNASRDAAEATWNEVLPDMEHIYVDATELSFYSGAIHCVTRTIPAIEAGDWVADGTCGGAECAAPAGGYDGVCVPGDDGLEACWGPAWQCDCNDCSTGCEVAADPCGGIPFAGCCDGSTLYYCEQQRVYSQACQGGCGWDGSSGWYDCSFSGVDPSGHAPRDCPGACEPSCEGRFCGDDDGCGGTCTTCTGGGVCTDGVCVGACDSCTPGTSGCDGDTAWTCAEETSGCPRLALTACDESGLTCVSGACVERRVEPEPDTVDSDTRETTPDATSSPDGATAGPDATSADDGAGGGDIGVGGDTSGQAFTSRKSSGCAGGGEAGGGPLAGLLGVLALAATRRRRTSV
;
A
#
# COMPACT_ATOMS: atom_id res chain seq x y z
N MET A 1 34.37 -29.37 -51.50
CA MET A 1 34.62 -29.75 -52.92
C MET A 1 33.28 -29.87 -53.62
N ARG A 2 33.18 -29.54 -54.92
CA ARG A 2 31.92 -29.24 -55.67
C ARG A 2 31.31 -27.91 -55.16
N SER A 3 31.08 -26.81 -55.91
CA SER A 3 30.89 -26.55 -57.37
C SER A 3 29.53 -27.06 -57.85
N PHE A 4 28.61 -26.31 -58.49
CA PHE A 4 28.62 -25.05 -59.28
C PHE A 4 27.28 -24.26 -59.05
N ALA A 5 26.97 -23.02 -59.48
CA ALA A 5 27.65 -21.90 -60.17
C ALA A 5 26.82 -20.57 -59.99
N LEU A 6 27.20 -19.47 -60.67
CA LEU A 6 26.47 -18.18 -60.83
C LEU A 6 25.98 -18.01 -62.29
N PRO A 7 25.01 -17.12 -62.56
CA PRO A 7 25.31 -16.05 -63.54
C PRO A 7 24.83 -14.64 -63.13
N ARG A 8 25.33 -13.62 -63.85
CA ARG A 8 25.00 -12.18 -63.74
C ARG A 8 24.32 -11.67 -65.03
N ARG A 9 23.85 -10.40 -65.00
CA ARG A 9 23.57 -9.42 -66.10
C ARG A 9 22.07 -9.12 -66.31
N ALA A 10 21.65 -7.91 -66.71
CA ALA A 10 22.35 -6.64 -66.99
C ALA A 10 21.45 -5.41 -66.70
N ALA A 11 22.02 -4.20 -66.76
CA ALA A 11 21.31 -2.91 -66.64
C ALA A 11 21.18 -2.20 -68.01
N ILE A 12 20.35 -1.13 -68.07
CA ILE A 12 20.32 -0.05 -69.08
C ILE A 12 19.67 1.19 -68.44
N SER A 13 19.97 2.41 -68.93
CA SER A 13 19.61 3.68 -68.29
C SER A 13 19.15 4.76 -69.29
N ALA A 14 18.40 5.76 -68.80
CA ALA A 14 18.03 7.04 -69.47
C ALA A 14 17.16 6.89 -70.75
N THR A 15 16.52 7.91 -71.35
CA THR A 15 16.43 9.39 -71.16
C THR A 15 14.97 9.80 -71.59
N ALA A 16 14.38 11.00 -71.52
CA ALA A 16 14.77 12.39 -71.78
C ALA A 16 13.67 13.36 -71.28
N ALA A 17 13.77 14.67 -71.56
CA ALA A 17 12.84 15.71 -71.07
C ALA A 17 12.34 16.71 -72.13
N ALA A 18 11.24 17.40 -71.78
CA ALA A 18 10.73 18.69 -72.28
C ALA A 18 10.22 18.83 -73.75
N LEU A 19 9.01 19.41 -73.89
CA LEU A 19 8.77 20.63 -74.68
C LEU A 19 7.46 21.34 -74.24
N LEU A 20 7.28 22.61 -74.64
CA LEU A 20 6.20 23.50 -74.18
C LEU A 20 5.00 23.58 -75.15
N GLY A 21 3.79 23.58 -74.57
CA GLY A 21 2.87 24.75 -74.59
C GLY A 21 1.99 25.03 -75.83
N LEU A 22 0.73 25.41 -75.57
CA LEU A 22 -0.14 26.22 -76.43
C LEU A 22 -1.27 26.86 -75.57
N LEU A 23 -1.84 27.99 -75.99
CA LEU A 23 -2.68 28.85 -75.13
C LEU A 23 -4.19 28.77 -75.41
N GLY A 24 -4.98 28.78 -74.34
CA GLY A 24 -5.94 29.85 -74.07
C GLY A 24 -7.35 29.81 -74.68
N ALA A 25 -8.36 29.62 -73.83
CA ALA A 25 -9.71 30.18 -73.93
C ALA A 25 -10.32 30.32 -72.51
N CYS A 26 -11.22 31.27 -72.28
CA CYS A 26 -11.57 31.75 -70.92
C CYS A 26 -13.02 31.44 -70.45
N ASN A 27 -13.24 31.70 -69.15
CA ASN A 27 -14.52 31.98 -68.46
C ASN A 27 -15.33 30.80 -67.87
N ALA A 28 -15.06 30.53 -66.59
CA ALA A 28 -16.07 30.47 -65.53
C ALA A 28 -15.51 31.23 -64.30
N ALA A 29 -16.35 31.74 -63.40
CA ALA A 29 -15.91 32.59 -62.28
C ALA A 29 -15.50 31.77 -61.04
N GLU A 30 -14.45 32.23 -60.35
CA GLU A 30 -14.03 31.70 -59.05
C GLU A 30 -14.88 32.29 -57.91
N PRO A 31 -15.17 31.52 -56.83
CA PRO A 31 -15.73 32.07 -55.60
C PRO A 31 -14.66 32.90 -54.86
N ALA A 32 -15.10 33.85 -54.04
CA ALA A 32 -14.19 34.73 -53.30
C ALA A 32 -13.28 33.94 -52.34
N ALA A 33 -11.99 34.27 -52.30
CA ALA A 33 -11.05 33.70 -51.35
C ALA A 33 -11.46 34.04 -49.90
N PRO A 34 -11.33 33.08 -48.95
CA PRO A 34 -11.44 33.40 -47.54
C PRO A 34 -10.34 34.40 -47.14
N ALA A 35 -10.63 35.25 -46.14
CA ALA A 35 -9.62 36.14 -45.60
C ALA A 35 -8.44 35.33 -45.02
N PRO A 36 -7.19 35.85 -45.11
CA PRO A 36 -6.06 35.19 -44.46
C PRO A 36 -6.34 35.08 -42.97
N ALA A 37 -6.09 33.90 -42.40
CA ALA A 37 -6.06 33.73 -40.95
C ALA A 37 -5.02 34.68 -40.35
N ALA A 38 -5.29 35.19 -39.15
CA ALA A 38 -4.29 35.94 -38.40
C ALA A 38 -3.09 35.02 -38.14
N ASP A 39 -1.89 35.53 -38.42
CA ASP A 39 -0.64 34.80 -38.27
C ASP A 39 -0.46 34.38 -36.80
N PRO A 40 -0.45 33.08 -36.46
CA PRO A 40 -0.17 32.65 -35.10
C PRO A 40 1.31 32.96 -34.85
N GLY A 41 1.55 34.03 -34.07
CA GLY A 41 2.89 34.47 -33.74
C GLY A 41 3.74 33.32 -33.18
N PRO A 42 5.05 33.31 -33.43
CA PRO A 42 5.90 32.17 -33.08
C PRO A 42 5.75 31.87 -31.59
N ALA A 43 5.39 30.63 -31.27
CA ALA A 43 5.32 30.16 -29.89
C ALA A 43 6.66 30.46 -29.19
N PRO A 44 6.63 30.93 -27.93
CA PRO A 44 7.86 31.16 -27.19
C PRO A 44 8.64 29.84 -27.12
N ALA A 45 9.94 29.89 -27.45
CA ALA A 45 10.79 28.72 -27.30
C ALA A 45 10.88 28.38 -25.81
N VAL A 46 10.39 27.20 -25.41
CA VAL A 46 10.48 26.71 -24.04
C VAL A 46 11.96 26.49 -23.73
N THR A 47 12.50 27.29 -22.80
CA THR A 47 13.92 27.25 -22.44
C THR A 47 14.12 26.93 -20.96
N ALA A 48 15.19 26.17 -20.70
CA ALA A 48 15.64 25.65 -19.41
C ALA A 48 14.96 24.35 -18.95
N THR A 49 15.81 23.37 -18.64
CA THR A 49 15.44 22.12 -17.97
C THR A 49 15.17 22.41 -16.50
N PRO A 50 14.11 21.87 -15.88
CA PRO A 50 13.85 22.04 -14.45
C PRO A 50 14.78 21.11 -13.64
N LEU A 51 16.05 21.51 -13.49
CA LEU A 51 17.05 20.83 -12.67
C LEU A 51 17.76 21.84 -11.76
N ASP A 52 17.95 21.50 -10.50
CA ASP A 52 18.69 22.32 -9.54
C ASP A 52 20.22 22.09 -9.59
N ALA A 53 20.95 22.73 -8.66
CA ALA A 53 22.41 22.68 -8.59
C ALA A 53 22.96 21.28 -8.23
N GLU A 54 22.14 20.39 -7.68
CA GLU A 54 22.48 19.01 -7.34
C GLU A 54 21.99 18.00 -8.40
N GLY A 55 21.24 18.45 -9.41
CA GLY A 55 20.66 17.61 -10.45
C GLY A 55 19.31 16.99 -10.07
N ARG A 56 18.63 17.53 -9.05
CA ARG A 56 17.26 17.14 -8.69
C ARG A 56 16.26 17.89 -9.56
N PHE A 57 15.16 17.25 -9.92
CA PHE A 57 14.13 17.89 -10.75
C PHE A 57 13.34 18.94 -9.96
N LEU A 58 13.27 20.15 -10.50
CA LEU A 58 12.38 21.19 -10.01
C LEU A 58 10.94 20.83 -10.41
N VAL A 59 9.98 21.06 -9.51
CA VAL A 59 8.59 20.62 -9.73
C VAL A 59 7.90 21.56 -10.70
N ASN A 60 7.89 21.20 -11.98
CA ASN A 60 6.99 21.83 -12.96
C ASN A 60 5.52 21.67 -12.44
N PRO A 61 4.80 22.76 -12.14
CA PRO A 61 3.53 22.70 -11.42
C PRO A 61 2.31 22.34 -12.29
N ARG A 62 2.50 21.91 -13.54
CA ARG A 62 1.41 21.42 -14.39
C ARG A 62 0.72 20.22 -13.73
N LEU A 63 -0.57 20.37 -13.45
CA LEU A 63 -1.38 19.46 -12.64
C LEU A 63 -2.74 19.18 -13.27
N LEU A 64 -3.27 17.99 -12.99
CA LEU A 64 -4.49 17.44 -13.58
C LEU A 64 -5.66 17.33 -12.58
N PRO A 65 -6.91 17.10 -13.06
CA PRO A 65 -8.10 17.41 -12.28
C PRO A 65 -8.45 16.65 -11.01
N ALA A 66 -7.82 17.01 -9.89
CA ALA A 66 -8.19 16.58 -8.54
C ALA A 66 -9.68 16.81 -8.18
N HIS A 67 -10.38 15.77 -7.73
CA HIS A 67 -11.76 15.77 -7.23
C HIS A 67 -11.97 14.73 -6.13
N ARG A 68 -13.01 14.93 -5.32
CA ARG A 68 -13.17 14.24 -4.03
C ARG A 68 -14.19 13.11 -4.10
N VAL A 69 -13.87 12.01 -3.42
CA VAL A 69 -14.83 10.98 -3.00
C VAL A 69 -14.96 11.05 -1.48
N ASN A 70 -16.17 10.83 -0.97
CA ASN A 70 -16.56 11.02 0.43
C ASN A 70 -15.63 10.26 1.42
N PRO A 71 -14.94 10.93 2.35
CA PRO A 71 -14.00 10.29 3.28
C PRO A 71 -14.73 9.61 4.47
N THR A 72 -15.52 8.57 4.19
CA THR A 72 -16.09 7.68 5.23
C THR A 72 -15.11 6.61 5.72
N LYS A 73 -13.80 6.92 5.72
CA LYS A 73 -12.79 6.41 6.65
C LYS A 73 -11.91 7.60 7.05
N ALA A 74 -11.53 7.65 8.33
CA ALA A 74 -11.04 8.87 8.96
C ALA A 74 -9.59 9.22 8.58
N THR A 75 -9.27 10.51 8.63
CA THR A 75 -7.90 11.03 8.60
C THR A 75 -7.16 10.67 9.89
N LEU A 76 -6.69 9.43 9.98
CA LEU A 76 -5.94 8.88 11.12
C LEU A 76 -4.43 9.13 10.96
N LYS A 77 -4.02 10.41 10.90
CA LYS A 77 -2.60 10.79 10.86
C LYS A 77 -1.81 10.12 11.99
N ALA A 78 -0.90 9.19 11.66
CA ALA A 78 0.00 8.60 12.66
C ALA A 78 1.26 7.87 12.13
N ASP A 79 1.70 8.10 10.89
CA ASP A 79 2.99 7.55 10.40
C ASP A 79 3.74 8.49 9.42
N GLU A 80 4.92 8.05 8.99
CA GLU A 80 5.79 8.79 8.08
C GLU A 80 5.31 8.81 6.63
N PHE A 81 4.50 7.84 6.21
CA PHE A 81 3.93 7.77 4.88
C PHE A 81 2.78 8.76 4.71
N ASP A 82 1.92 8.90 5.73
CA ASP A 82 0.95 10.00 5.85
C ASP A 82 1.63 11.38 5.79
N ASN A 83 2.84 11.50 6.34
CA ASN A 83 3.58 12.76 6.32
C ASN A 83 4.17 13.07 4.94
N GLU A 84 4.74 12.09 4.23
CA GLU A 84 5.14 12.24 2.82
C GLU A 84 3.93 12.59 1.94
N ARG A 85 2.79 11.91 2.15
CA ARG A 85 1.53 12.15 1.42
C ARG A 85 0.93 13.53 1.70
N ALA A 86 1.09 14.05 2.92
CA ALA A 86 0.67 15.40 3.31
C ALA A 86 1.68 16.50 2.93
N ALA A 87 2.96 16.17 2.74
CA ALA A 87 3.98 17.08 2.22
C ALA A 87 3.92 17.22 0.70
N ASN A 88 3.62 16.13 -0.01
CA ASN A 88 3.54 16.07 -1.47
C ASN A 88 2.15 15.70 -2.08
N PRO A 89 1.01 16.32 -1.67
CA PRO A 89 -0.32 16.05 -2.26
C PRO A 89 -0.42 16.11 -3.79
N GLN A 90 0.51 16.81 -4.47
CA GLN A 90 0.60 16.88 -5.93
C GLN A 90 0.89 15.54 -6.60
N HIS A 91 1.21 14.47 -5.85
CA HIS A 91 1.39 13.12 -6.37
C HIS A 91 0.17 12.21 -6.11
N PHE A 92 -0.67 12.52 -5.12
CA PHE A 92 -1.62 11.56 -4.54
C PHE A 92 -3.09 11.95 -4.67
N ALA A 93 -3.39 13.15 -5.17
CA ALA A 93 -4.75 13.65 -5.31
C ALA A 93 -5.57 12.81 -6.32
N ILE A 94 -6.71 12.26 -5.86
CA ILE A 94 -7.67 11.58 -6.73
C ILE A 94 -8.24 12.56 -7.74
N THR A 95 -8.35 12.14 -9.01
CA THR A 95 -8.80 12.99 -10.13
C THR A 95 -10.25 12.70 -10.56
N VAL A 96 -10.87 13.55 -11.39
CA VAL A 96 -11.98 13.12 -12.26
C VAL A 96 -11.47 12.27 -13.43
N PRO A 97 -12.30 11.37 -13.97
CA PRO A 97 -11.93 10.57 -15.13
C PRO A 97 -11.76 11.40 -16.42
N PRO A 98 -11.08 10.86 -17.46
CA PRO A 98 -10.86 11.56 -18.72
C PRO A 98 -12.17 11.99 -19.42
N ALA A 99 -12.29 13.27 -19.78
CA ALA A 99 -13.48 13.79 -20.48
C ALA A 99 -13.68 13.18 -21.89
N ASN A 100 -12.61 12.65 -22.48
CA ASN A 100 -12.55 11.96 -23.77
C ASN A 100 -12.75 10.43 -23.67
N ILE A 101 -13.16 9.87 -22.51
CA ILE A 101 -13.19 8.42 -22.23
C ILE A 101 -13.83 7.54 -23.32
N ALA A 102 -14.81 8.06 -24.07
CA ALA A 102 -15.44 7.36 -25.20
C ALA A 102 -14.48 6.99 -26.36
N HIS A 103 -13.27 7.55 -26.37
CA HIS A 103 -12.22 7.33 -27.38
C HIS A 103 -10.89 6.87 -26.75
N VAL A 104 -10.87 6.71 -25.42
CA VAL A 104 -9.72 6.26 -24.63
C VAL A 104 -9.85 4.78 -24.32
N ARG A 105 -8.71 4.10 -24.22
CA ARG A 105 -8.57 2.72 -23.78
C ARG A 105 -7.22 2.54 -23.07
N PRO A 106 -6.99 1.45 -22.32
CA PRO A 106 -5.63 1.09 -21.91
C PRO A 106 -4.75 0.79 -23.13
N MET A 107 -3.44 1.02 -23.00
CA MET A 107 -2.43 0.44 -23.89
C MET A 107 -2.33 -1.08 -23.65
N VAL A 108 -2.01 -1.82 -24.70
CA VAL A 108 -1.73 -3.27 -24.64
C VAL A 108 -0.33 -3.59 -25.16
N GLU A 109 0.25 -4.70 -24.70
CA GLU A 109 1.69 -4.93 -24.91
C GLU A 109 2.12 -5.29 -26.34
N TRP A 110 1.19 -5.57 -27.26
CA TRP A 110 1.52 -5.77 -28.68
C TRP A 110 1.51 -4.46 -29.51
N GLU A 111 1.31 -3.31 -28.87
CA GLU A 111 1.46 -2.00 -29.52
C GLU A 111 2.93 -1.54 -29.61
N PRO A 112 3.28 -0.67 -30.59
CA PRO A 112 4.59 -0.06 -30.65
C PRO A 112 4.89 0.80 -29.41
N MET A 113 6.07 0.60 -28.82
CA MET A 113 6.52 1.24 -27.60
C MET A 113 7.76 2.11 -27.84
N ARG A 114 7.87 3.23 -27.14
CA ARG A 114 9.11 4.01 -27.09
C ARG A 114 10.11 3.36 -26.15
N ALA A 115 9.64 2.96 -24.96
CA ALA A 115 10.51 2.51 -23.87
C ALA A 115 9.91 1.38 -23.04
N ILE A 116 10.79 0.50 -22.54
CA ILE A 116 10.55 -0.30 -21.34
C ILE A 116 11.15 0.44 -20.15
N THR A 117 10.41 0.52 -19.04
CA THR A 117 10.77 1.32 -17.86
C THR A 117 10.80 0.44 -16.62
N MET A 118 11.77 0.68 -15.73
CA MET A 118 12.01 -0.07 -14.49
C MET A 118 12.39 0.89 -13.36
N SER A 119 12.04 0.58 -12.12
CA SER A 119 12.67 1.19 -10.94
C SER A 119 13.89 0.37 -10.49
N TYR A 120 14.94 1.06 -10.06
CA TYR A 120 16.19 0.46 -9.58
C TYR A 120 16.75 1.25 -8.39
N PRO A 121 16.23 1.01 -7.17
CA PRO A 121 16.77 1.60 -5.94
C PRO A 121 18.16 1.04 -5.59
N GLY A 122 18.98 1.83 -4.90
CA GLY A 122 20.38 1.58 -4.61
C GLY A 122 20.65 0.33 -3.78
N TYR A 123 19.68 -0.12 -2.97
CA TYR A 123 19.78 -1.40 -2.26
C TYR A 123 19.95 -2.59 -3.24
N MET A 124 19.45 -2.50 -4.46
CA MET A 124 19.60 -3.54 -5.49
C MET A 124 21.05 -3.76 -5.93
N LEU A 125 21.98 -2.85 -5.61
CA LEU A 125 23.40 -3.04 -5.87
C LEU A 125 24.02 -4.20 -5.07
N THR A 126 23.50 -4.54 -3.88
CA THR A 126 24.00 -5.69 -3.10
C THR A 126 23.40 -7.01 -3.61
N SER A 127 22.16 -6.97 -4.11
CA SER A 127 21.37 -8.09 -4.64
C SER A 127 21.82 -8.56 -6.02
N ALA A 128 23.07 -9.02 -6.12
CA ALA A 128 23.79 -9.24 -7.38
C ALA A 128 23.06 -10.14 -8.41
N ASN A 129 22.34 -11.17 -7.96
CA ASN A 129 21.55 -12.03 -8.84
C ASN A 129 20.36 -11.26 -9.43
N ALA A 130 19.59 -10.56 -8.60
CA ALA A 130 18.47 -9.75 -9.07
C ALA A 130 18.96 -8.63 -10.01
N THR A 131 20.10 -7.98 -9.74
CA THR A 131 20.69 -7.01 -10.69
C THR A 131 20.98 -7.63 -12.06
N ALA A 132 21.38 -8.90 -12.13
CA ALA A 132 21.65 -9.57 -13.40
C ALA A 132 20.38 -9.64 -14.27
N THR A 133 19.20 -9.74 -13.66
CA THR A 133 17.90 -9.60 -14.34
C THR A 133 17.79 -8.23 -15.04
N PHE A 134 17.91 -7.12 -14.30
CA PHE A 134 17.81 -5.76 -14.85
C PHE A 134 18.87 -5.47 -15.93
N VAL A 135 20.09 -5.99 -15.73
CA VAL A 135 21.19 -5.88 -16.71
C VAL A 135 20.88 -6.68 -17.99
N SER A 136 20.29 -7.87 -17.87
CA SER A 136 19.86 -8.68 -19.02
C SER A 136 18.68 -8.05 -19.75
N ILE A 137 17.66 -7.54 -19.04
CA ILE A 137 16.56 -6.76 -19.61
C ILE A 137 17.13 -5.56 -20.39
N ALA A 138 18.02 -4.77 -19.79
CA ALA A 138 18.65 -3.63 -20.47
C ALA A 138 19.49 -4.05 -21.69
N GLN A 139 20.22 -5.16 -21.60
CA GLN A 139 21.03 -5.68 -22.71
C GLN A 139 20.18 -6.03 -23.92
N HIS A 140 19.06 -6.74 -23.72
CA HIS A 140 18.20 -7.19 -24.82
C HIS A 140 17.22 -6.11 -25.29
N ALA A 141 16.49 -5.45 -24.38
CA ALA A 141 15.52 -4.43 -24.77
C ALA A 141 16.15 -3.22 -25.50
N SER A 142 17.39 -2.84 -25.16
CA SER A 142 18.10 -1.76 -25.86
C SER A 142 18.55 -2.08 -27.30
N GLU A 143 18.26 -3.30 -27.80
CA GLU A 143 18.31 -3.61 -29.24
C GLU A 143 17.01 -3.16 -29.97
N HIS A 144 15.88 -3.07 -29.26
CA HIS A 144 14.51 -2.90 -29.80
C HIS A 144 13.86 -1.54 -29.50
N GLY A 145 14.40 -0.74 -28.58
CA GLY A 145 13.86 0.57 -28.22
C GLY A 145 14.64 1.23 -27.08
N GLU A 146 14.04 2.23 -26.42
CA GLU A 146 14.63 2.84 -25.23
C GLU A 146 14.42 1.95 -23.98
N VAL A 147 15.30 2.12 -23.00
CA VAL A 147 15.25 1.45 -21.69
C VAL A 147 15.43 2.54 -20.64
N TRP A 148 14.40 2.80 -19.85
CA TRP A 148 14.41 3.84 -18.84
C TRP A 148 14.52 3.25 -17.44
N PHE A 149 15.44 3.80 -16.64
CA PHE A 149 15.62 3.44 -15.25
C PHE A 149 15.31 4.63 -14.35
N LEU A 150 14.32 4.48 -13.48
CA LEU A 150 14.17 5.36 -12.33
C LEU A 150 15.14 4.87 -11.24
N VAL A 151 15.88 5.79 -10.63
CA VAL A 151 16.96 5.49 -9.68
C VAL A 151 16.92 6.46 -8.50
N ASP A 152 17.16 5.96 -7.28
CA ASP A 152 17.21 6.78 -6.05
C ASP A 152 18.44 7.69 -5.97
N GLY A 153 19.40 7.52 -6.87
CA GLY A 153 20.37 8.56 -7.23
C GLY A 153 21.67 8.04 -7.82
N ASN A 154 22.69 8.89 -7.72
CA ASN A 154 24.01 8.70 -8.33
C ASN A 154 24.67 7.33 -8.02
N GLN A 155 24.46 6.75 -6.83
CA GLN A 155 25.06 5.46 -6.49
C GLN A 155 24.44 4.31 -7.30
N ALA A 156 23.10 4.27 -7.38
CA ALA A 156 22.35 3.30 -8.16
C ALA A 156 22.69 3.39 -9.66
N GLU A 157 22.66 4.59 -10.25
CA GLU A 157 23.01 4.80 -11.66
C GLU A 157 24.42 4.32 -11.99
N ASN A 158 25.44 4.79 -11.25
CA ASN A 158 26.84 4.46 -11.54
C ASN A 158 27.11 2.95 -11.36
N GLY A 159 26.48 2.33 -10.35
CA GLY A 159 26.62 0.91 -10.08
C GLY A 159 25.93 0.02 -11.12
N LEU A 160 24.72 0.38 -11.55
CA LEU A 160 23.99 -0.32 -12.62
C LEU A 160 24.68 -0.13 -13.98
N THR A 161 25.05 1.11 -14.33
CA THR A 161 25.81 1.45 -15.54
C THR A 161 27.10 0.63 -15.65
N SER A 162 27.84 0.51 -14.53
CA SER A 162 29.06 -0.32 -14.49
C SER A 162 28.80 -1.81 -14.80
N ARG A 163 27.63 -2.33 -14.41
CA ARG A 163 27.23 -3.73 -14.67
C ARG A 163 26.70 -3.92 -16.09
N ILE A 164 25.93 -2.97 -16.62
CA ILE A 164 25.48 -2.91 -18.02
C ILE A 164 26.68 -2.93 -18.98
N LEU A 165 27.68 -2.09 -18.73
CA LEU A 165 28.94 -2.08 -19.51
C LEU A 165 29.73 -3.39 -19.36
N ALA A 166 29.76 -3.98 -18.16
CA ALA A 166 30.45 -5.26 -17.91
C ALA A 166 29.78 -6.46 -18.60
N ALA A 167 28.46 -6.41 -18.84
CA ALA A 167 27.74 -7.39 -19.65
C ALA A 167 28.01 -7.27 -21.17
N GLY A 168 28.71 -6.21 -21.60
CA GLY A 168 29.12 -6.00 -22.99
C GLY A 168 28.16 -5.12 -23.79
N VAL A 169 27.21 -4.43 -23.13
CA VAL A 169 26.36 -3.43 -23.79
C VAL A 169 27.23 -2.27 -24.30
N PRO A 170 27.08 -1.81 -25.56
CA PRO A 170 27.94 -0.77 -26.11
C PRO A 170 27.80 0.57 -25.35
N PRO A 171 28.91 1.26 -25.00
CA PRO A 171 28.84 2.52 -24.25
C PRO A 171 27.98 3.61 -24.89
N GLU A 172 27.90 3.63 -26.22
CA GLU A 172 27.06 4.56 -26.99
C GLU A 172 25.54 4.39 -26.75
N ARG A 173 25.09 3.29 -26.13
CA ARG A 173 23.69 3.12 -25.71
C ARG A 173 23.34 3.93 -24.47
N LEU A 174 24.31 4.22 -23.60
CA LEU A 174 24.08 5.02 -22.40
C LEU A 174 23.79 6.48 -22.77
N GLY A 175 22.73 7.05 -22.20
CA GLY A 175 22.24 8.39 -22.51
C GLY A 175 21.53 8.54 -23.87
N SER A 176 21.49 7.48 -24.70
CA SER A 176 20.82 7.50 -26.01
C SER A 176 19.61 6.57 -26.07
N THR A 177 19.77 5.32 -25.64
CA THR A 177 18.70 4.31 -25.54
C THR A 177 18.49 3.88 -24.11
N ILE A 178 19.57 3.62 -23.35
CA ILE A 178 19.53 3.37 -21.90
C ILE A 178 19.65 4.71 -21.17
N ARG A 179 18.62 5.13 -20.45
CA ARG A 179 18.47 6.48 -19.88
C ARG A 179 17.99 6.42 -18.43
N PHE A 180 18.32 7.44 -17.64
CA PHE A 180 18.08 7.48 -16.21
C PHE A 180 17.25 8.70 -15.80
N LEU A 181 16.36 8.53 -14.82
CA LEU A 181 15.60 9.57 -14.12
C LEU A 181 15.86 9.41 -12.62
N HIS A 182 16.35 10.46 -11.95
CA HIS A 182 16.57 10.42 -10.50
C HIS A 182 15.23 10.74 -9.81
N ALA A 183 14.75 9.79 -9.01
CA ALA A 183 13.51 9.86 -8.26
C ALA A 183 13.63 9.00 -6.99
N PRO A 184 13.05 9.41 -5.85
CA PRO A 184 12.98 8.55 -4.67
C PRO A 184 12.14 7.30 -4.96
N LEU A 185 12.45 6.19 -4.31
CA LEU A 185 11.89 4.85 -4.59
C LEU A 185 11.79 4.03 -3.30
N ASP A 186 10.70 3.29 -3.14
CA ASP A 186 10.56 2.27 -2.09
C ASP A 186 10.96 0.88 -2.62
N SER A 187 10.67 0.56 -3.89
CA SER A 187 10.87 -0.79 -4.42
C SER A 187 11.19 -0.88 -5.93
N VAL A 188 11.30 -2.13 -6.40
CA VAL A 188 11.54 -2.52 -7.80
C VAL A 188 10.26 -2.80 -8.60
N TRP A 189 9.08 -2.74 -7.99
CA TRP A 189 7.85 -3.29 -8.54
C TRP A 189 7.15 -2.31 -9.51
N PHE A 190 7.82 -2.03 -10.61
CA PHE A 190 7.41 -1.00 -11.56
C PHE A 190 6.19 -1.38 -12.43
N ILE A 191 5.78 -2.65 -12.50
CA ILE A 191 4.44 -2.96 -13.05
C ILE A 191 3.34 -2.42 -12.15
N ASP A 192 3.56 -2.47 -10.83
CA ASP A 192 2.53 -2.35 -9.81
C ASP A 192 2.26 -0.89 -9.45
N ALA A 193 3.34 -0.14 -9.25
CA ALA A 193 3.32 1.29 -8.95
C ALA A 193 3.51 2.19 -10.19
N GLY A 194 3.93 1.63 -11.33
CA GLY A 194 4.13 2.39 -12.56
C GLY A 194 2.80 2.76 -13.25
N PRO A 195 2.78 3.84 -14.05
CA PRO A 195 1.55 4.30 -14.71
C PRO A 195 0.99 3.24 -15.68
N LEU A 196 -0.33 3.17 -15.80
CA LEU A 196 -1.00 2.50 -16.91
C LEU A 196 -1.17 3.50 -18.07
N PRO A 197 -0.50 3.32 -19.23
CA PRO A 197 -0.73 4.23 -20.35
C PRO A 197 -2.15 4.08 -20.90
N LEU A 198 -2.79 5.21 -21.13
CA LEU A 198 -4.09 5.37 -21.77
C LEU A 198 -3.87 5.92 -23.18
N VAL A 199 -4.51 5.34 -24.20
CA VAL A 199 -4.39 5.78 -25.60
C VAL A 199 -5.69 6.46 -26.04
N ASP A 200 -5.63 7.74 -26.43
CA ASP A 200 -6.72 8.40 -27.15
C ASP A 200 -6.61 8.05 -28.64
N THR A 201 -7.59 7.28 -29.12
CA THR A 201 -7.64 6.74 -30.48
C THR A 201 -8.06 7.75 -31.55
N GLN A 202 -8.50 8.95 -31.18
CA GLN A 202 -8.75 10.07 -32.11
C GLN A 202 -7.59 11.07 -32.15
N ALA A 203 -7.03 11.41 -30.98
CA ALA A 203 -5.88 12.31 -30.89
C ALA A 203 -4.56 11.65 -31.31
N ASN A 204 -4.48 10.31 -31.22
CA ASN A 204 -3.24 9.54 -31.36
C ASN A 204 -2.13 10.04 -30.42
N THR A 205 -2.51 10.25 -29.16
CA THR A 205 -1.62 10.61 -28.05
C THR A 205 -1.92 9.73 -26.84
N PHE A 206 -1.03 9.72 -25.86
CA PHE A 206 -1.26 9.01 -24.59
C PHE A 206 -1.42 9.94 -23.38
N ALA A 207 -2.07 9.41 -22.35
CA ALA A 207 -2.07 9.90 -20.97
C ALA A 207 -1.67 8.74 -20.03
N PHE A 208 -1.58 8.99 -18.73
CA PHE A 208 -1.46 7.92 -17.72
C PHE A 208 -2.73 7.81 -16.88
N ALA A 209 -3.18 6.58 -16.66
CA ALA A 209 -3.98 6.22 -15.49
C ALA A 209 -3.05 5.91 -14.32
N ASP A 210 -3.53 6.23 -13.13
CA ASP A 210 -2.84 6.09 -11.86
C ASP A 210 -3.83 5.49 -10.83
N PHE A 211 -3.33 4.72 -9.88
CA PHE A 211 -4.10 3.97 -8.89
C PHE A 211 -3.48 4.15 -7.52
N ARG A 212 -4.23 3.90 -6.44
CA ARG A 212 -3.62 3.87 -5.11
C ARG A 212 -2.78 2.61 -4.97
N TYR A 213 -1.47 2.77 -4.85
CA TYR A 213 -0.57 1.71 -4.42
C TYR A 213 -0.50 1.66 -2.88
N TYR A 214 0.38 0.82 -2.31
CA TYR A 214 0.46 0.58 -0.88
C TYR A 214 0.68 1.86 -0.05
N HIS A 215 0.08 1.90 1.14
CA HIS A 215 0.18 3.05 2.04
C HIS A 215 1.64 3.31 2.40
N GLU A 216 2.33 2.26 2.81
CA GLU A 216 3.74 2.17 3.21
C GLU A 216 4.75 2.24 2.05
N ARG A 217 4.29 2.57 0.83
CA ARG A 217 5.16 2.86 -0.33
C ARG A 217 4.76 4.16 -1.05
N PRO A 218 4.82 5.32 -0.37
CA PRO A 218 4.39 6.59 -0.94
C PRO A 218 5.33 7.11 -2.03
N LEU A 219 6.60 6.71 -2.06
CA LEU A 219 7.56 7.14 -3.08
C LEU A 219 7.32 6.38 -4.38
N ASP A 220 7.04 5.09 -4.29
CA ASP A 220 6.55 4.27 -5.42
C ASP A 220 5.17 4.75 -5.92
N ASP A 221 4.22 5.01 -5.02
CA ASP A 221 2.87 5.50 -5.35
C ASP A 221 2.85 6.90 -5.99
N ALA A 222 3.97 7.64 -5.93
CA ALA A 222 4.15 8.91 -6.63
C ALA A 222 4.63 8.75 -8.09
N LEU A 223 5.16 7.58 -8.47
CA LEU A 223 5.88 7.37 -9.74
C LEU A 223 5.06 7.66 -11.02
N PRO A 224 3.74 7.40 -11.10
CA PRO A 224 2.93 7.79 -12.25
C PRO A 224 2.98 9.29 -12.52
N THR A 225 2.90 10.09 -11.45
CA THR A 225 2.98 11.55 -11.54
C THR A 225 4.41 12.05 -11.73
N VAL A 226 5.40 11.45 -11.05
CA VAL A 226 6.82 11.80 -11.21
C VAL A 226 7.31 11.52 -12.63
N LEU A 227 6.92 10.40 -13.25
CA LEU A 227 7.29 10.10 -14.64
C LEU A 227 6.61 11.06 -15.63
N ALA A 228 5.32 11.38 -15.45
CA ALA A 228 4.56 12.24 -16.34
C ALA A 228 5.15 13.67 -16.49
N ARG A 229 5.63 14.25 -15.38
CA ARG A 229 6.31 15.57 -15.39
C ARG A 229 7.69 15.52 -16.07
N ASN A 230 8.36 14.38 -16.02
CA ASN A 230 9.75 14.22 -16.46
C ASN A 230 9.92 13.63 -17.87
N LEU A 231 8.82 13.48 -18.62
CA LEU A 231 8.83 13.07 -20.03
C LEU A 231 9.70 13.98 -20.93
N ALA A 232 9.84 15.26 -20.59
CA ALA A 232 10.79 16.16 -21.26
C ALA A 232 12.27 15.69 -21.12
N GLY A 233 12.65 15.14 -19.96
CA GLY A 233 13.95 14.49 -19.76
C GLY A 233 14.13 13.23 -20.62
N PHE A 234 13.01 12.58 -20.97
CA PHE A 234 12.94 11.49 -21.95
C PHE A 234 12.74 11.96 -23.40
N GLY A 235 12.77 13.27 -23.68
CA GLY A 235 12.72 13.80 -25.03
C GLY A 235 11.35 13.67 -25.69
N TYR A 236 10.30 14.02 -24.96
CA TYR A 236 9.04 14.51 -25.52
C TYR A 236 9.02 16.04 -25.47
N GLU A 237 8.27 16.67 -26.37
CA GLU A 237 8.07 18.13 -26.38
C GLU A 237 7.09 18.61 -25.29
N ALA A 238 6.38 17.70 -24.63
CA ALA A 238 5.38 17.99 -23.60
C ALA A 238 5.42 16.98 -22.43
N THR A 239 4.87 17.40 -21.28
CA THR A 239 4.41 16.50 -20.22
C THR A 239 3.17 15.72 -20.67
N THR A 240 2.69 14.78 -19.85
CA THR A 240 1.42 14.10 -20.09
C THR A 240 0.43 14.28 -18.94
N SER A 241 -0.86 14.16 -19.27
CA SER A 241 -1.95 14.10 -18.32
C SER A 241 -1.90 12.84 -17.44
N VAL A 242 -2.24 12.95 -16.15
CA VAL A 242 -2.34 11.83 -15.19
C VAL A 242 -3.74 11.79 -14.57
N TYR A 243 -4.34 10.60 -14.55
CA TYR A 243 -5.70 10.34 -14.10
C TYR A 243 -5.71 9.31 -12.95
N ARG A 244 -5.46 9.80 -11.73
CA ARG A 244 -5.49 8.99 -10.51
C ARG A 244 -6.92 8.61 -10.12
N ALA A 245 -7.22 7.32 -10.09
CA ALA A 245 -8.54 6.78 -9.79
C ALA A 245 -8.75 6.54 -8.27
N PRO A 246 -9.99 6.62 -7.75
CA PRO A 246 -10.34 6.27 -6.36
C PRO A 246 -10.39 4.74 -6.14
N LEU A 247 -9.36 4.04 -6.59
CA LEU A 247 -9.25 2.58 -6.60
C LEU A 247 -7.83 2.20 -6.18
N THR A 248 -7.73 1.27 -5.23
CA THR A 248 -6.48 0.63 -4.83
C THR A 248 -6.30 -0.59 -5.70
N VAL A 249 -5.27 -0.62 -6.53
CA VAL A 249 -4.96 -1.69 -7.51
C VAL A 249 -3.46 -1.69 -7.73
N GLU A 250 -2.80 -2.83 -7.57
CA GLU A 250 -1.47 -3.06 -8.10
C GLU A 250 -1.53 -3.31 -9.61
N GLY A 251 -0.77 -2.58 -10.42
CA GLY A 251 -0.78 -2.71 -11.89
C GLY A 251 -0.44 -4.09 -12.47
N GLY A 252 0.03 -5.06 -11.68
CA GLY A 252 0.15 -6.49 -12.02
C GLY A 252 -1.13 -7.33 -11.82
N THR A 253 -2.15 -6.82 -11.10
CA THR A 253 -3.49 -7.43 -10.99
C THR A 253 -4.41 -7.09 -12.16
N PHE A 254 -3.94 -6.28 -13.12
CA PHE A 254 -4.70 -5.79 -14.27
C PHE A 254 -4.05 -6.12 -15.63
N GLN A 255 -4.83 -6.70 -16.55
CA GLN A 255 -4.48 -6.78 -17.98
C GLN A 255 -5.69 -6.46 -18.87
N SER A 256 -5.47 -6.19 -20.16
CA SER A 256 -6.54 -5.72 -21.06
C SER A 256 -6.33 -6.01 -22.55
N THR A 257 -7.33 -5.68 -23.37
CA THR A 257 -7.41 -5.80 -24.84
C THR A 257 -7.72 -4.45 -25.48
N THR A 258 -7.40 -4.27 -26.78
CA THR A 258 -7.64 -3.00 -27.50
C THR A 258 -9.13 -2.66 -27.61
N ASP A 259 -10.00 -3.67 -27.67
CA ASP A 259 -11.44 -3.47 -27.64
C ASP A 259 -12.01 -3.31 -26.22
N GLY A 260 -11.17 -3.27 -25.19
CA GLY A 260 -11.54 -2.82 -23.84
C GLY A 260 -12.11 -3.91 -22.92
N ILE A 261 -11.83 -5.18 -23.17
CA ILE A 261 -12.06 -6.23 -22.15
C ILE A 261 -10.86 -6.22 -21.20
N CYS A 262 -11.13 -6.08 -19.91
CA CYS A 262 -10.13 -6.03 -18.85
C CYS A 262 -10.24 -7.24 -17.93
N PHE A 263 -9.13 -7.66 -17.32
CA PHE A 263 -9.00 -8.89 -16.54
C PHE A 263 -8.37 -8.64 -15.18
N THR A 264 -8.86 -9.35 -14.15
CA THR A 264 -8.27 -9.36 -12.80
C THR A 264 -8.53 -10.68 -12.07
N GLY A 265 -7.93 -10.88 -10.90
CA GLY A 265 -8.08 -12.08 -10.06
C GLY A 265 -9.03 -11.89 -8.87
N ASP A 266 -9.46 -12.98 -8.24
CA ASP A 266 -10.27 -12.92 -7.00
C ASP A 266 -9.48 -12.42 -5.77
N ARG A 267 -8.16 -12.60 -5.78
CA ARG A 267 -7.22 -12.02 -4.79
C ARG A 267 -7.26 -10.48 -4.74
N GLU A 268 -7.46 -9.81 -5.89
CA GLU A 268 -7.66 -8.36 -5.97
C GLU A 268 -8.94 -7.96 -5.21
N LEU A 269 -10.05 -8.67 -5.44
CA LEU A 269 -11.31 -8.40 -4.75
C LEU A 269 -11.20 -8.66 -3.23
N TYR A 270 -10.36 -9.61 -2.82
CA TYR A 270 -9.98 -9.80 -1.42
C TYR A 270 -9.17 -8.59 -0.89
N ASN A 271 -8.14 -8.11 -1.61
CA ASN A 271 -7.35 -6.94 -1.21
C ASN A 271 -8.24 -5.70 -1.03
N LEU A 272 -9.16 -5.44 -1.97
CA LEU A 272 -10.16 -4.38 -1.89
C LEU A 272 -11.07 -4.49 -0.65
N SER A 273 -11.38 -5.71 -0.20
CA SER A 273 -12.17 -5.93 1.01
C SER A 273 -11.42 -5.57 2.30
N CYS A 274 -10.08 -5.76 2.33
CA CYS A 274 -9.24 -5.45 3.48
C CYS A 274 -9.22 -3.94 3.80
N TYR A 275 -9.28 -3.08 2.79
CA TYR A 275 -9.21 -1.62 2.95
C TYR A 275 -10.31 -1.07 3.88
N ASP A 276 -11.42 -1.80 3.99
CA ASP A 276 -12.61 -1.38 4.74
C ASP A 276 -12.70 -1.97 6.15
N GLY A 277 -11.77 -2.84 6.56
CA GLY A 277 -11.69 -3.41 7.91
C GLY A 277 -11.01 -4.78 7.96
N ALA A 278 -11.77 -5.82 8.30
CA ALA A 278 -11.32 -7.20 8.16
C ALA A 278 -11.59 -7.69 6.73
N CYS A 279 -10.59 -8.32 6.11
CA CYS A 279 -10.71 -8.93 4.78
C CYS A 279 -11.80 -10.02 4.75
N ASP A 280 -12.51 -10.14 3.63
CA ASP A 280 -13.49 -11.20 3.40
C ASP A 280 -12.83 -12.45 2.83
N GLU A 281 -12.37 -13.34 3.72
CA GLU A 281 -11.85 -14.69 3.39
C GLU A 281 -12.82 -15.54 2.55
N GLY A 282 -14.11 -15.16 2.44
CA GLY A 282 -15.09 -15.85 1.61
C GLY A 282 -14.90 -15.64 0.10
N ILE A 283 -14.21 -14.58 -0.32
CA ILE A 283 -14.11 -14.17 -1.74
C ILE A 283 -13.37 -15.22 -2.59
N GLU A 284 -12.22 -15.70 -2.15
CA GLU A 284 -11.39 -16.68 -2.90
C GLU A 284 -12.03 -18.09 -3.00
N ALA A 285 -13.12 -18.31 -2.24
CA ALA A 285 -13.92 -19.53 -2.24
C ALA A 285 -15.25 -19.42 -3.03
N LEU A 286 -15.53 -18.26 -3.64
CA LEU A 286 -16.62 -18.09 -4.59
C LEU A 286 -16.36 -18.88 -5.89
N THR A 287 -17.39 -19.09 -6.70
CA THR A 287 -17.19 -19.57 -8.09
C THR A 287 -16.97 -18.40 -9.05
N LEU A 288 -16.31 -18.63 -10.19
CA LEU A 288 -16.17 -17.64 -11.28
C LEU A 288 -17.50 -16.94 -11.64
N ALA A 289 -18.62 -17.68 -11.65
CA ALA A 289 -19.94 -17.12 -11.94
C ALA A 289 -20.46 -16.14 -10.86
N GLN A 290 -20.04 -16.29 -9.60
CA GLN A 290 -20.36 -15.36 -8.51
C GLN A 290 -19.40 -14.17 -8.49
N LEU A 291 -18.13 -14.39 -8.83
CA LEU A 291 -17.10 -13.35 -8.86
C LEU A 291 -17.42 -12.23 -9.86
N GLN A 292 -17.99 -12.54 -11.04
CA GLN A 292 -18.32 -11.52 -12.05
C GLN A 292 -19.32 -10.47 -11.55
N THR A 293 -20.17 -10.83 -10.58
CA THR A 293 -21.23 -9.99 -9.99
C THR A 293 -21.01 -9.78 -8.49
N HIS A 294 -19.76 -9.81 -8.03
CA HIS A 294 -19.43 -9.48 -6.64
C HIS A 294 -19.44 -7.96 -6.46
N PRO A 295 -19.88 -7.39 -5.30
CA PRO A 295 -19.93 -5.93 -5.13
C PRO A 295 -18.60 -5.21 -5.37
N PHE A 296 -17.46 -5.82 -5.00
CA PHE A 296 -16.13 -5.27 -5.33
C PHE A 296 -15.82 -5.35 -6.84
N ALA A 297 -16.24 -6.41 -7.53
CA ALA A 297 -16.10 -6.53 -8.98
C ALA A 297 -16.93 -5.45 -9.71
N ASP A 298 -18.17 -5.23 -9.29
CA ASP A 298 -19.04 -4.20 -9.89
C ASP A 298 -18.53 -2.76 -9.58
N ALA A 299 -17.96 -2.53 -8.40
CA ALA A 299 -17.30 -1.26 -8.07
C ALA A 299 -16.03 -1.01 -8.92
N MET A 300 -15.16 -2.02 -9.02
CA MET A 300 -13.94 -1.97 -9.83
C MET A 300 -14.27 -1.78 -11.32
N ARG A 301 -15.24 -2.55 -11.84
CA ARG A 301 -15.83 -2.43 -13.18
C ARG A 301 -16.32 -1.01 -13.46
N ALA A 302 -17.07 -0.41 -12.54
CA ALA A 302 -17.59 0.95 -12.69
C ALA A 302 -16.50 2.03 -12.72
N THR A 303 -15.44 1.87 -11.92
CA THR A 303 -14.30 2.81 -11.90
C THR A 303 -13.41 2.64 -13.13
N LEU A 304 -13.04 1.42 -13.50
CA LEU A 304 -12.22 1.14 -14.69
C LEU A 304 -12.91 1.57 -15.99
N ALA A 305 -14.25 1.45 -16.07
CA ALA A 305 -15.02 1.96 -17.21
C ALA A 305 -14.95 3.49 -17.35
N GLN A 306 -14.75 4.22 -16.26
CA GLN A 306 -14.67 5.69 -16.25
C GLN A 306 -13.25 6.21 -16.44
N TYR A 307 -12.25 5.62 -15.78
CA TYR A 307 -10.86 6.13 -15.82
C TYR A 307 -10.00 5.51 -16.92
N VAL A 308 -10.26 4.26 -17.30
CA VAL A 308 -9.38 3.45 -18.17
C VAL A 308 -10.02 3.13 -19.52
N GLY A 309 -11.35 3.05 -19.58
CA GLY A 309 -12.10 2.74 -20.80
C GLY A 309 -12.48 1.26 -20.94
N CYS A 310 -12.40 0.49 -19.85
CA CYS A 310 -12.84 -0.91 -19.81
C CYS A 310 -14.35 -1.01 -20.08
N LYS A 311 -14.73 -1.74 -21.13
CA LYS A 311 -16.13 -2.01 -21.50
C LYS A 311 -16.71 -3.20 -20.74
N ASP A 312 -15.84 -4.11 -20.32
CA ASP A 312 -16.15 -5.26 -19.46
C ASP A 312 -14.95 -5.57 -18.56
N LEU A 313 -15.23 -6.21 -17.42
CA LEU A 313 -14.25 -6.71 -16.46
C LEU A 313 -14.55 -8.19 -16.19
N VAL A 314 -13.57 -9.03 -16.50
CA VAL A 314 -13.58 -10.48 -16.24
C VAL A 314 -12.72 -10.78 -15.01
N VAL A 315 -13.32 -11.41 -14.01
CA VAL A 315 -12.64 -11.84 -12.77
C VAL A 315 -12.32 -13.33 -12.86
N LEU A 316 -11.09 -13.73 -12.54
CA LEU A 316 -10.59 -15.10 -12.59
C LEU A 316 -10.08 -15.59 -11.23
N HIS A 317 -9.73 -16.87 -11.13
CA HIS A 317 -9.16 -17.43 -9.91
C HIS A 317 -7.64 -17.22 -9.83
N SER A 318 -7.18 -16.55 -8.77
CA SER A 318 -5.75 -16.46 -8.48
C SER A 318 -5.19 -17.77 -7.94
N ILE A 319 -3.89 -17.99 -8.17
CA ILE A 319 -3.14 -19.14 -7.64
C ILE A 319 -2.94 -19.04 -6.11
N THR A 320 -2.94 -20.19 -5.43
CA THR A 320 -3.17 -20.29 -3.97
C THR A 320 -1.92 -20.55 -3.11
N ASP A 321 -0.73 -20.37 -3.67
CA ASP A 321 0.55 -20.29 -2.94
C ASP A 321 1.40 -19.06 -3.27
N ASP A 322 0.88 -18.13 -4.09
CA ASP A 322 1.50 -16.83 -4.34
C ASP A 322 1.17 -15.82 -3.23
N GLY A 323 2.16 -15.00 -2.85
CA GLY A 323 1.98 -13.94 -1.86
C GLY A 323 1.21 -12.74 -2.43
N THR A 324 1.50 -12.38 -3.68
CA THR A 324 0.82 -11.28 -4.38
C THR A 324 -0.53 -11.78 -4.91
N GLY A 325 -0.53 -12.93 -5.59
CA GLY A 325 -1.69 -13.50 -6.27
C GLY A 325 -2.09 -12.71 -7.51
N HIS A 326 -1.15 -11.96 -8.09
CA HIS A 326 -1.35 -11.12 -9.27
C HIS A 326 -1.69 -11.95 -10.51
N ILE A 327 -2.51 -11.37 -11.41
CA ILE A 327 -2.98 -12.08 -12.61
C ILE A 327 -1.83 -12.35 -13.59
N ASP A 328 -0.84 -11.46 -13.66
CA ASP A 328 0.36 -11.60 -14.49
C ASP A 328 1.29 -12.76 -14.08
N MET A 329 1.14 -13.34 -12.89
CA MET A 329 1.91 -14.51 -12.45
C MET A 329 1.44 -15.81 -13.11
N TYR A 330 0.18 -15.88 -13.58
CA TYR A 330 -0.43 -17.08 -14.15
C TYR A 330 -1.17 -16.88 -15.48
N LEU A 331 -1.42 -15.65 -15.92
CA LEU A 331 -2.13 -15.33 -17.16
C LEU A 331 -1.42 -14.21 -17.94
N LYS A 332 -1.45 -14.29 -19.28
CA LYS A 332 -1.03 -13.19 -20.15
C LYS A 332 -1.95 -13.03 -21.36
N VAL A 333 -2.53 -11.84 -21.55
CA VAL A 333 -3.25 -11.49 -22.78
C VAL A 333 -2.24 -11.38 -23.92
N LEU A 334 -2.48 -12.12 -25.02
CA LEU A 334 -1.59 -12.16 -26.19
C LEU A 334 -2.06 -11.24 -27.32
N ASP A 335 -3.38 -11.17 -27.52
CA ASP A 335 -4.07 -10.24 -28.42
C ASP A 335 -5.57 -10.17 -28.06
N ASP A 336 -6.36 -9.43 -28.85
CA ASP A 336 -7.81 -9.26 -28.69
C ASP A 336 -8.64 -10.56 -28.78
N HIS A 337 -8.01 -11.71 -29.09
CA HIS A 337 -8.67 -13.01 -29.28
C HIS A 337 -8.01 -14.15 -28.47
N ARG A 338 -6.87 -13.93 -27.79
CA ARG A 338 -6.10 -15.00 -27.15
C ARG A 338 -5.55 -14.61 -25.80
N VAL A 339 -5.80 -15.45 -24.80
CA VAL A 339 -5.35 -15.27 -23.42
C VAL A 339 -4.59 -16.53 -22.98
N LEU A 340 -3.28 -16.41 -22.80
CA LEU A 340 -2.42 -17.49 -22.34
C LEU A 340 -2.65 -17.73 -20.84
N ILE A 341 -2.88 -18.97 -20.44
CA ILE A 341 -3.08 -19.33 -19.03
C ILE A 341 -2.13 -20.47 -18.65
N GLY A 342 -1.51 -20.37 -17.47
CA GLY A 342 -0.66 -21.41 -16.92
C GLY A 342 -1.40 -22.75 -16.77
N LYS A 343 -0.64 -23.86 -16.77
CA LYS A 343 -1.10 -25.18 -16.37
C LYS A 343 -0.04 -25.86 -15.52
N TYR A 344 -0.45 -26.64 -14.53
CA TYR A 344 0.43 -27.58 -13.84
C TYR A 344 0.13 -29.00 -14.34
N GLU A 345 1.15 -29.82 -14.51
CA GLU A 345 0.99 -31.23 -14.93
C GLU A 345 1.34 -32.19 -13.78
N ALA A 346 0.72 -33.37 -13.79
CA ALA A 346 0.93 -34.37 -12.76
C ALA A 346 2.30 -35.08 -12.94
N PRO A 347 2.99 -35.48 -11.85
CA PRO A 347 2.54 -35.50 -10.45
C PRO A 347 2.67 -34.14 -9.75
N PHE A 348 1.58 -33.68 -9.14
CA PHE A 348 1.52 -32.43 -8.39
C PHE A 348 2.31 -32.48 -7.08
N SER A 349 2.84 -31.33 -6.67
CA SER A 349 3.48 -31.09 -5.37
C SER A 349 2.83 -29.88 -4.69
N GLY A 350 2.46 -30.02 -3.41
CA GLY A 350 1.82 -28.94 -2.63
C GLY A 350 0.54 -28.40 -3.29
N GLN A 351 0.38 -27.08 -3.31
CA GLN A 351 -0.80 -26.39 -3.85
C GLN A 351 -0.97 -26.51 -5.37
N GLN A 352 -0.02 -27.10 -6.11
CA GLN A 352 -0.14 -27.30 -7.56
C GLN A 352 -1.42 -28.05 -7.98
N ALA A 353 -1.95 -28.96 -7.15
CA ALA A 353 -3.21 -29.65 -7.45
C ALA A 353 -4.42 -28.70 -7.38
N THR A 354 -4.41 -27.76 -6.44
CA THR A 354 -5.43 -26.69 -6.29
C THR A 354 -5.32 -25.69 -7.43
N ASN A 355 -4.10 -25.23 -7.73
CA ASN A 355 -3.84 -24.27 -8.80
C ASN A 355 -4.12 -24.87 -10.19
N ALA A 356 -3.87 -26.17 -10.40
CA ALA A 356 -4.20 -26.85 -11.65
C ALA A 356 -5.72 -26.76 -11.94
N ALA A 357 -6.54 -27.06 -10.94
CA ALA A 357 -8.00 -27.00 -11.08
C ALA A 357 -8.48 -25.57 -11.36
N ARG A 358 -8.02 -24.57 -10.58
CA ARG A 358 -8.37 -23.16 -10.77
C ARG A 358 -8.03 -22.68 -12.19
N LEU A 359 -6.80 -22.89 -12.65
CA LEU A 359 -6.35 -22.48 -13.98
C LEU A 359 -6.99 -23.27 -15.15
N ASP A 360 -7.46 -24.49 -14.91
CA ASP A 360 -8.28 -25.25 -15.88
C ASP A 360 -9.72 -24.71 -15.97
N ASP A 361 -10.32 -24.35 -14.83
CA ASP A 361 -11.63 -23.69 -14.78
C ASP A 361 -11.60 -22.28 -15.39
N ASP A 362 -10.53 -21.51 -15.15
CA ASP A 362 -10.29 -20.18 -15.76
C ASP A 362 -10.20 -20.27 -17.29
N ALA A 363 -9.45 -21.25 -17.81
CA ALA A 363 -9.34 -21.48 -19.24
C ALA A 363 -10.69 -21.86 -19.86
N ALA A 364 -11.45 -22.76 -19.21
CA ALA A 364 -12.80 -23.11 -19.65
C ALA A 364 -13.76 -21.91 -19.60
N PHE A 365 -13.62 -21.02 -18.60
CA PHE A 365 -14.41 -19.80 -18.48
C PHE A 365 -14.09 -18.78 -19.57
N ILE A 366 -12.80 -18.56 -19.88
CA ILE A 366 -12.35 -17.63 -20.91
C ILE A 366 -12.80 -18.05 -22.32
N GLU A 367 -12.79 -19.34 -22.65
CA GLU A 367 -13.35 -19.84 -23.92
C GLU A 367 -14.90 -19.79 -23.93
N ALA A 368 -15.54 -19.92 -22.76
CA ALA A 368 -16.99 -19.82 -22.59
C ALA A 368 -17.51 -18.37 -22.59
N TYR A 369 -16.69 -17.39 -22.23
CA TYR A 369 -17.02 -15.96 -22.23
C TYR A 369 -17.37 -15.47 -23.64
N VAL A 370 -18.26 -14.48 -23.71
CA VAL A 370 -18.74 -13.85 -24.96
C VAL A 370 -18.49 -12.36 -24.84
N LYS A 371 -17.63 -11.84 -25.72
CA LYS A 371 -17.30 -10.42 -25.78
C LYS A 371 -18.54 -9.60 -26.19
N PRO A 372 -18.62 -8.29 -25.86
CA PRO A 372 -19.78 -7.45 -26.20
C PRO A 372 -20.08 -7.33 -27.70
N ASP A 373 -19.12 -7.63 -28.58
CA ASP A 373 -19.29 -7.71 -30.04
C ASP A 373 -19.82 -9.07 -30.54
N GLY A 374 -19.93 -10.07 -29.65
CA GLY A 374 -20.31 -11.45 -29.94
C GLY A 374 -19.15 -12.40 -30.26
N SER A 375 -17.89 -11.92 -30.24
CA SER A 375 -16.70 -12.76 -30.39
C SER A 375 -16.31 -13.48 -29.09
N ARG A 376 -15.23 -14.26 -29.13
CA ARG A 376 -14.75 -15.13 -28.04
C ARG A 376 -13.23 -15.15 -28.01
N PHE A 377 -12.66 -15.50 -26.86
CA PHE A 377 -11.24 -15.83 -26.72
C PHE A 377 -10.97 -17.31 -27.00
N THR A 378 -9.70 -17.65 -27.25
CA THR A 378 -9.17 -18.99 -26.98
C THR A 378 -8.16 -18.93 -25.82
N ALA A 379 -8.01 -20.04 -25.10
CA ALA A 379 -7.15 -20.12 -23.91
C ALA A 379 -5.95 -21.06 -24.11
N PRO A 380 -4.92 -20.68 -24.91
CA PRO A 380 -3.69 -21.47 -25.02
C PRO A 380 -3.04 -21.68 -23.65
N ARG A 381 -2.40 -22.84 -23.44
CA ARG A 381 -1.92 -23.27 -22.11
C ARG A 381 -0.42 -23.51 -22.07
N ILE A 382 0.29 -22.72 -21.26
CA ILE A 382 1.74 -22.83 -21.03
C ILE A 382 2.04 -23.59 -19.74
N ILE A 383 3.04 -24.48 -19.77
CA ILE A 383 3.47 -25.21 -18.57
C ILE A 383 3.99 -24.23 -17.51
N MET A 384 3.57 -24.42 -16.25
CA MET A 384 4.14 -23.72 -15.10
C MET A 384 5.27 -24.57 -14.49
N PRO A 385 6.33 -23.96 -13.94
CA PRO A 385 7.37 -24.68 -13.22
C PRO A 385 6.85 -25.14 -11.84
N GLY A 386 7.78 -25.58 -10.98
CA GLY A 386 7.45 -25.83 -9.57
C GLY A 386 7.35 -24.54 -8.74
N SER A 387 7.34 -24.74 -7.43
CA SER A 387 7.64 -23.72 -6.41
C SER A 387 9.01 -24.03 -5.79
N ARG A 388 9.60 -23.07 -5.08
CA ARG A 388 10.75 -23.31 -4.18
C ARG A 388 10.47 -22.80 -2.77
N ASN A 389 11.23 -23.29 -1.79
CA ASN A 389 11.15 -22.78 -0.43
C ASN A 389 12.05 -21.54 -0.31
N SER A 390 11.52 -20.45 0.24
CA SER A 390 12.26 -19.27 0.69
C SER A 390 12.35 -19.27 2.22
N SER A 391 12.91 -18.21 2.82
CA SER A 391 12.79 -17.92 4.25
C SER A 391 11.35 -17.62 4.71
N PHE A 392 10.47 -17.21 3.78
CA PHE A 392 9.13 -16.71 4.08
C PHE A 392 8.01 -17.70 3.75
N GLY A 393 8.31 -18.77 3.00
CA GLY A 393 7.33 -19.80 2.67
C GLY A 393 7.74 -20.67 1.48
N ARG A 394 6.74 -21.09 0.70
CA ARG A 394 6.89 -21.89 -0.52
C ARG A 394 6.34 -21.07 -1.68
N VAL A 395 7.22 -20.39 -2.40
CA VAL A 395 6.86 -19.40 -3.42
C VAL A 395 6.73 -20.09 -4.79
N PRO A 396 5.63 -19.90 -5.54
CA PRO A 396 5.49 -20.39 -6.91
C PRO A 396 6.41 -19.64 -7.86
N PHE A 397 6.92 -20.34 -8.87
CA PHE A 397 7.70 -19.76 -9.95
C PHE A 397 6.82 -19.77 -11.21
N THR A 398 7.17 -18.99 -12.24
CA THR A 398 6.33 -18.79 -13.42
C THR A 398 7.15 -18.69 -14.70
N TYR A 399 6.54 -19.03 -15.83
CA TYR A 399 7.05 -18.69 -17.17
C TYR A 399 6.14 -17.68 -17.90
N VAL A 400 5.05 -17.25 -17.27
CA VAL A 400 4.00 -16.39 -17.85
C VAL A 400 4.30 -14.91 -17.69
N ASN A 401 4.88 -14.53 -16.54
CA ASN A 401 5.17 -13.17 -16.09
C ASN A 401 6.30 -12.51 -16.90
N SER A 402 6.00 -12.29 -18.17
CA SER A 402 6.88 -11.84 -19.25
C SER A 402 6.42 -10.49 -19.78
N THR A 403 7.28 -9.77 -20.49
CA THR A 403 7.01 -8.43 -21.03
C THR A 403 7.24 -8.44 -22.52
N PHE A 404 6.27 -7.98 -23.31
CA PHE A 404 6.47 -7.75 -24.75
C PHE A 404 7.00 -6.33 -24.99
N PHE A 405 7.95 -6.19 -25.91
CA PHE A 405 8.57 -4.93 -26.26
C PHE A 405 9.05 -4.91 -27.71
N ASN A 406 8.34 -4.22 -28.62
CA ASN A 406 8.74 -4.04 -30.02
C ASN A 406 9.20 -5.34 -30.73
N GLY A 407 8.41 -6.40 -30.60
CA GLY A 407 8.69 -7.72 -31.20
C GLY A 407 9.61 -8.64 -30.37
N LEU A 408 10.12 -8.18 -29.22
CA LEU A 408 10.80 -9.00 -28.22
C LEU A 408 9.80 -9.48 -27.16
N ASN A 409 9.92 -10.73 -26.71
CA ASN A 409 9.27 -11.25 -25.51
C ASN A 409 10.36 -11.61 -24.49
N LEU A 410 10.45 -10.83 -23.40
CA LEU A 410 11.34 -11.09 -22.28
C LEU A 410 10.59 -11.90 -21.22
N TRP A 411 10.90 -13.20 -21.11
CA TRP A 411 10.18 -14.12 -20.23
C TRP A 411 11.07 -14.71 -19.12
N PRO A 412 10.52 -14.98 -17.93
CA PRO A 412 11.31 -15.53 -16.84
C PRO A 412 11.69 -16.98 -17.11
N ALA A 413 12.94 -17.34 -16.81
CA ALA A 413 13.35 -18.73 -16.64
C ALA A 413 14.39 -18.84 -15.51
N TYR A 414 14.77 -20.09 -15.21
CA TYR A 414 15.51 -20.41 -13.99
C TYR A 414 16.63 -21.43 -14.30
N PRO A 415 17.69 -21.03 -15.03
CA PRO A 415 18.77 -21.91 -15.46
C PRO A 415 19.59 -22.49 -14.29
N SER A 416 19.47 -21.91 -13.09
CA SER A 416 19.92 -22.43 -11.81
C SER A 416 19.31 -23.81 -11.46
N TYR A 417 18.11 -24.11 -11.95
CA TYR A 417 17.33 -25.31 -11.63
C TYR A 417 17.30 -26.30 -12.80
N SER A 418 18.27 -27.22 -12.81
CA SER A 418 18.43 -28.19 -13.89
C SER A 418 17.28 -29.21 -14.03
N ASP A 419 16.50 -29.41 -12.96
CA ASP A 419 15.25 -30.18 -12.96
C ASP A 419 14.11 -29.50 -13.74
N TRP A 420 14.19 -28.20 -13.96
CA TRP A 420 13.22 -27.41 -14.73
C TRP A 420 13.67 -27.10 -16.17
N ASN A 421 14.77 -27.69 -16.65
CA ASN A 421 15.16 -27.56 -18.06
C ASN A 421 14.04 -28.05 -18.99
N ALA A 422 13.43 -29.21 -18.71
CA ALA A 422 12.39 -29.78 -19.56
C ALA A 422 11.08 -28.94 -19.58
N SER A 423 10.73 -28.30 -18.46
CA SER A 423 9.58 -27.39 -18.39
C SER A 423 9.88 -26.06 -19.07
N ARG A 424 11.12 -25.53 -18.97
CA ARG A 424 11.56 -24.36 -19.73
C ARG A 424 11.48 -24.65 -21.23
N ASP A 425 12.04 -25.76 -21.71
CA ASP A 425 12.09 -26.08 -23.14
C ASP A 425 10.67 -26.26 -23.72
N ALA A 426 9.71 -26.76 -22.92
CA ALA A 426 8.30 -26.82 -23.30
C ALA A 426 7.58 -25.47 -23.24
N ALA A 427 7.95 -24.57 -22.31
CA ALA A 427 7.46 -23.19 -22.27
C ALA A 427 7.98 -22.37 -23.45
N GLU A 428 9.27 -22.50 -23.79
CA GLU A 428 9.89 -21.91 -24.99
C GLU A 428 9.19 -22.39 -26.27
N ALA A 429 8.93 -23.70 -26.39
CA ALA A 429 8.16 -24.24 -27.51
C ALA A 429 6.72 -23.69 -27.56
N THR A 430 6.08 -23.48 -26.40
CA THR A 430 4.75 -22.85 -26.33
C THR A 430 4.79 -21.40 -26.81
N TRP A 431 5.77 -20.61 -26.36
CA TRP A 431 5.97 -19.23 -26.82
C TRP A 431 6.13 -19.18 -28.35
N ASN A 432 7.02 -20.00 -28.91
CA ASN A 432 7.25 -20.09 -30.36
C ASN A 432 5.99 -20.49 -31.16
N GLU A 433 5.06 -21.23 -30.55
CA GLU A 433 3.78 -21.60 -31.18
C GLU A 433 2.75 -20.45 -31.13
N VAL A 434 2.66 -19.72 -30.01
CA VAL A 434 1.65 -18.67 -29.82
C VAL A 434 2.06 -17.29 -30.34
N LEU A 435 3.36 -16.99 -30.41
CA LEU A 435 3.89 -15.69 -30.86
C LEU A 435 5.06 -15.85 -31.87
N PRO A 436 4.86 -16.57 -32.99
CA PRO A 436 5.93 -16.97 -33.93
C PRO A 436 6.63 -15.80 -34.65
N ASP A 437 6.05 -14.60 -34.61
CA ASP A 437 6.61 -13.36 -35.19
C ASP A 437 7.48 -12.57 -34.20
N MET A 438 7.66 -13.06 -32.96
CA MET A 438 8.46 -12.40 -31.91
C MET A 438 9.76 -13.16 -31.59
N GLU A 439 10.79 -12.43 -31.17
CA GLU A 439 11.99 -13.02 -30.58
C GLU A 439 11.74 -13.36 -29.11
N HIS A 440 12.05 -14.59 -28.69
CA HIS A 440 11.82 -15.04 -27.32
C HIS A 440 13.14 -15.19 -26.58
N ILE A 441 13.41 -14.28 -25.64
CA ILE A 441 14.60 -14.32 -24.80
C ILE A 441 14.17 -14.61 -23.37
N TYR A 442 14.69 -15.69 -22.79
CA TYR A 442 14.52 -15.92 -21.37
C TYR A 442 15.54 -15.12 -20.57
N VAL A 443 15.11 -14.58 -19.44
CA VAL A 443 15.95 -13.87 -18.46
C VAL A 443 15.93 -14.67 -17.15
N ASP A 444 17.08 -14.76 -16.47
CA ASP A 444 17.14 -15.43 -15.16
C ASP A 444 16.41 -14.59 -14.10
N ALA A 445 15.25 -15.08 -13.66
CA ALA A 445 14.42 -14.41 -12.65
C ALA A 445 14.52 -15.08 -11.26
N THR A 446 15.48 -16.00 -11.05
CA THR A 446 15.54 -16.86 -9.85
C THR A 446 15.46 -16.07 -8.53
N GLU A 447 16.15 -14.93 -8.45
CA GLU A 447 16.19 -14.10 -7.24
C GLU A 447 14.89 -13.31 -7.04
N LEU A 448 14.34 -12.68 -8.09
CA LEU A 448 13.08 -11.95 -8.02
C LEU A 448 11.90 -12.85 -7.65
N SER A 449 11.90 -14.10 -8.11
CA SER A 449 10.85 -15.07 -7.75
C SER A 449 10.96 -15.57 -6.30
N PHE A 450 12.03 -15.26 -5.57
CA PHE A 450 12.05 -15.38 -4.11
C PHE A 450 11.50 -14.15 -3.38
N TYR A 451 11.36 -13.02 -4.07
CA TYR A 451 10.66 -11.82 -3.61
C TYR A 451 9.19 -11.77 -4.10
N SER A 452 8.69 -12.86 -4.68
CA SER A 452 7.33 -13.04 -5.23
C SER A 452 7.02 -12.26 -6.53
N GLY A 453 8.01 -12.07 -7.40
CA GLY A 453 7.78 -11.50 -8.74
C GLY A 453 8.72 -12.03 -9.82
N ALA A 454 8.60 -11.52 -11.05
CA ALA A 454 9.50 -11.84 -12.14
C ALA A 454 9.69 -10.67 -13.14
N ILE A 455 9.67 -10.92 -14.46
CA ILE A 455 10.10 -9.93 -15.47
C ILE A 455 9.04 -8.86 -15.70
N HIS A 456 7.77 -9.26 -15.82
CA HIS A 456 6.66 -8.31 -15.92
C HIS A 456 6.61 -7.47 -14.63
N CYS A 457 6.67 -8.09 -13.44
CA CYS A 457 6.60 -7.39 -12.14
C CYS A 457 7.53 -6.16 -12.00
N VAL A 458 8.74 -6.21 -12.57
CA VAL A 458 9.72 -5.12 -12.45
C VAL A 458 9.73 -4.14 -13.63
N THR A 459 8.83 -4.31 -14.61
CA THR A 459 8.81 -3.51 -15.86
C THR A 459 7.43 -2.89 -16.14
N ARG A 460 7.41 -1.73 -16.81
CA ARG A 460 6.23 -1.13 -17.44
C ARG A 460 6.63 -0.62 -18.82
N THR A 461 5.69 -0.47 -19.73
CA THR A 461 5.96 -0.04 -21.12
C THR A 461 5.32 1.31 -21.42
N ILE A 462 5.96 2.10 -22.29
CA ILE A 462 5.53 3.47 -22.65
C ILE A 462 5.27 3.51 -24.17
N PRO A 463 4.14 4.09 -24.64
CA PRO A 463 3.78 4.14 -26.06
C PRO A 463 4.83 4.77 -26.96
N ALA A 464 4.83 4.39 -28.25
CA ALA A 464 5.61 5.07 -29.31
C ALA A 464 4.88 6.27 -29.94
N ILE A 465 3.71 6.65 -29.43
CA ILE A 465 2.96 7.85 -29.82
C ILE A 465 3.29 9.02 -28.88
N GLU A 466 2.94 10.24 -29.27
CA GLU A 466 3.28 11.43 -28.49
C GLU A 466 2.54 11.51 -27.15
N ALA A 467 3.21 12.11 -26.17
CA ALA A 467 2.61 12.51 -24.91
C ALA A 467 1.49 13.53 -25.17
N GLY A 468 0.28 13.21 -24.72
CA GLY A 468 -0.87 14.10 -24.77
C GLY A 468 -1.03 14.82 -23.44
N ASP A 469 -1.32 16.13 -23.52
CA ASP A 469 -2.05 16.79 -22.44
C ASP A 469 -3.50 16.99 -22.87
N TRP A 470 -4.40 16.25 -22.22
CA TRP A 470 -5.82 16.16 -22.54
C TRP A 470 -6.66 17.16 -21.75
N VAL A 471 -6.03 17.91 -20.83
CA VAL A 471 -6.61 19.02 -20.10
C VAL A 471 -5.86 20.29 -20.49
N ALA A 472 -6.59 21.36 -20.75
CA ALA A 472 -5.98 22.64 -21.08
C ALA A 472 -5.35 23.29 -19.84
N ASP A 473 -4.41 24.21 -20.05
CA ASP A 473 -3.93 25.09 -18.99
C ASP A 473 -5.00 26.14 -18.65
N GLY A 474 -4.95 26.67 -17.43
CA GLY A 474 -5.72 27.82 -17.03
C GLY A 474 -5.03 29.14 -17.41
N THR A 475 -5.65 30.26 -17.01
CA THR A 475 -5.15 31.61 -17.31
C THR A 475 -5.05 32.48 -16.05
N CYS A 476 -3.92 33.18 -15.87
CA CYS A 476 -3.76 34.11 -14.75
C CYS A 476 -4.33 35.50 -15.07
N GLY A 477 -5.13 36.02 -14.14
CA GLY A 477 -5.85 37.28 -14.24
C GLY A 477 -5.65 38.17 -13.02
N GLY A 478 -4.41 38.60 -12.76
CA GLY A 478 -4.09 39.49 -11.63
C GLY A 478 -3.98 38.73 -10.32
N ALA A 479 -3.08 37.74 -10.27
CA ALA A 479 -2.91 36.74 -9.21
C ALA A 479 -4.09 35.77 -8.98
N GLU A 480 -5.26 35.96 -9.58
CA GLU A 480 -6.34 34.95 -9.61
C GLU A 480 -6.21 34.03 -10.83
N CYS A 481 -6.33 32.73 -10.62
CA CYS A 481 -6.28 31.67 -11.63
C CYS A 481 -7.71 31.40 -12.14
N ALA A 482 -7.92 31.57 -13.44
CA ALA A 482 -9.15 31.22 -14.13
C ALA A 482 -8.90 29.97 -14.99
N ALA A 483 -9.26 28.81 -14.43
CA ALA A 483 -8.92 27.50 -14.97
C ALA A 483 -10.05 26.91 -15.85
N PRO A 484 -9.78 25.88 -16.67
CA PRO A 484 -10.83 25.22 -17.46
C PRO A 484 -11.83 24.46 -16.58
N ALA A 485 -12.87 23.88 -17.20
CA ALA A 485 -13.91 23.14 -16.49
C ALA A 485 -13.31 21.95 -15.72
N GLY A 486 -13.46 21.95 -14.39
CA GLY A 486 -12.68 21.08 -13.49
C GLY A 486 -11.27 21.65 -13.25
N GLY A 487 -11.19 22.92 -12.82
CA GLY A 487 -9.98 23.74 -12.73
C GLY A 487 -9.80 24.43 -11.37
N TYR A 488 -8.62 25.00 -11.08
CA TYR A 488 -8.35 25.68 -9.80
C TYR A 488 -8.70 27.17 -9.89
N ASP A 489 -9.81 27.57 -9.29
CA ASP A 489 -10.17 28.99 -9.17
C ASP A 489 -9.48 29.61 -7.93
N GLY A 490 -8.14 29.62 -7.93
CA GLY A 490 -7.29 29.98 -6.79
C GLY A 490 -6.18 30.99 -7.10
N VAL A 491 -5.10 31.01 -6.30
CA VAL A 491 -4.00 31.97 -6.48
C VAL A 491 -2.96 31.44 -7.47
N CYS A 492 -2.59 32.26 -8.46
CA CYS A 492 -1.51 31.95 -9.39
C CYS A 492 -0.13 31.88 -8.72
N VAL A 493 0.65 30.88 -9.10
CA VAL A 493 2.05 30.73 -8.67
C VAL A 493 3.01 31.13 -9.80
N PRO A 494 4.22 31.65 -9.48
CA PRO A 494 5.27 31.83 -10.48
C PRO A 494 5.72 30.47 -11.03
N GLY A 495 5.76 30.32 -12.36
CA GLY A 495 6.43 29.21 -13.02
C GLY A 495 7.96 29.40 -13.05
N ASP A 496 8.68 28.34 -13.45
CA ASP A 496 10.16 28.34 -13.54
C ASP A 496 10.71 29.36 -14.56
N ASP A 497 9.88 29.83 -15.50
CA ASP A 497 10.21 30.89 -16.47
C ASP A 497 9.93 32.32 -15.94
N GLY A 498 9.34 32.43 -14.75
CA GLY A 498 8.96 33.70 -14.12
C GLY A 498 7.62 34.27 -14.57
N LEU A 499 6.79 33.53 -15.32
CA LEU A 499 5.41 33.92 -15.62
C LEU A 499 4.45 33.48 -14.50
N GLU A 500 3.40 34.28 -14.23
CA GLU A 500 2.27 33.80 -13.42
C GLU A 500 1.54 32.70 -14.19
N ALA A 501 1.47 31.50 -13.62
CA ALA A 501 0.91 30.33 -14.28
C ALA A 501 -0.23 29.68 -13.48
N CYS A 502 -1.23 29.19 -14.21
CA CYS A 502 -2.51 28.71 -13.70
C CYS A 502 -2.75 27.31 -14.26
N TRP A 503 -2.66 26.29 -13.40
CA TRP A 503 -2.75 24.88 -13.76
C TRP A 503 -3.95 24.21 -13.04
N GLY A 504 -4.12 22.89 -13.17
CA GLY A 504 -5.33 22.18 -12.75
C GLY A 504 -5.71 22.23 -11.25
N PRO A 505 -6.93 21.73 -10.92
CA PRO A 505 -7.76 22.06 -9.76
C PRO A 505 -7.26 21.67 -8.37
N ALA A 506 -7.95 22.32 -7.43
CA ALA A 506 -8.31 21.79 -6.12
C ALA A 506 -7.15 21.37 -5.21
N TRP A 507 -6.03 22.08 -5.31
CA TRP A 507 -5.16 22.29 -4.17
C TRP A 507 -5.83 23.22 -3.15
N GLN A 508 -6.82 22.69 -2.44
CA GLN A 508 -7.28 23.28 -1.18
C GLN A 508 -7.89 22.23 -0.25
N CYS A 509 -7.74 22.51 1.04
CA CYS A 509 -8.15 21.76 2.22
C CYS A 509 -7.19 20.62 2.64
N ASP A 510 -6.58 20.82 3.81
CA ASP A 510 -5.37 20.16 4.31
C ASP A 510 -5.51 18.66 4.63
N CYS A 511 -6.72 18.11 4.53
CA CYS A 511 -7.04 16.69 4.76
C CYS A 511 -8.05 16.13 3.75
N ASN A 512 -8.20 16.73 2.57
CA ASN A 512 -9.19 16.31 1.56
C ASN A 512 -10.69 16.35 2.02
N ASP A 513 -11.07 17.18 3.00
CA ASP A 513 -12.47 17.67 3.16
C ASP A 513 -12.56 19.21 3.01
N CYS A 514 -13.46 19.69 2.14
CA CYS A 514 -13.77 21.11 1.89
C CYS A 514 -15.23 21.45 2.20
N SER A 515 -16.00 20.52 2.73
CA SER A 515 -17.33 20.78 3.33
C SER A 515 -17.18 21.60 4.61
N THR A 516 -16.08 21.35 5.31
CA THR A 516 -15.72 21.85 6.64
C THR A 516 -14.20 21.97 6.70
N GLY A 517 -13.68 23.07 7.29
CA GLY A 517 -12.26 23.19 7.58
C GLY A 517 -11.81 22.06 8.52
N CYS A 518 -10.56 21.62 8.37
CA CYS A 518 -10.07 20.42 9.04
C CYS A 518 -9.96 20.63 10.56
N GLU A 519 -10.82 19.97 11.34
CA GLU A 519 -10.49 19.68 12.73
C GLU A 519 -9.33 18.68 12.72
N VAL A 520 -8.11 19.20 12.92
CA VAL A 520 -6.90 18.38 13.04
C VAL A 520 -7.09 17.47 14.26
N ALA A 521 -7.26 16.17 14.03
CA ALA A 521 -7.24 15.19 15.09
C ALA A 521 -5.93 15.35 15.88
N ALA A 522 -6.01 15.37 17.21
CA ALA A 522 -4.85 15.64 18.05
C ALA A 522 -3.74 14.61 17.76
N ASP A 523 -2.61 15.10 17.27
CA ASP A 523 -1.41 14.29 17.01
C ASP A 523 -1.00 13.56 18.30
N PRO A 524 -1.16 12.23 18.38
CA PRO A 524 -0.89 11.48 19.59
C PRO A 524 0.61 11.23 19.80
N CYS A 525 1.44 11.53 18.80
CA CYS A 525 2.89 11.34 18.83
C CYS A 525 3.68 12.67 18.88
N GLY A 526 3.02 13.82 18.79
CA GLY A 526 3.64 15.15 18.93
C GLY A 526 4.75 15.45 17.92
N GLY A 527 4.64 14.90 16.70
CA GLY A 527 5.64 14.98 15.64
C GLY A 527 6.79 13.97 15.71
N ILE A 528 6.81 13.05 16.68
CA ILE A 528 7.80 11.96 16.74
C ILE A 528 7.49 10.94 15.62
N PRO A 529 8.44 10.60 14.73
CA PRO A 529 8.21 9.67 13.61
C PRO A 529 8.36 8.20 14.02
N PHE A 530 8.01 7.27 13.12
CA PHE A 530 8.28 5.83 13.31
C PHE A 530 9.78 5.52 13.30
N ALA A 531 10.52 6.11 12.36
CA ALA A 531 11.99 6.09 12.37
C ALA A 531 12.63 6.70 13.66
N GLY A 532 11.84 7.34 14.51
CA GLY A 532 12.23 7.82 15.83
C GLY A 532 13.09 9.08 15.87
N CYS A 533 13.52 9.43 17.08
CA CYS A 533 14.37 10.57 17.39
C CYS A 533 15.09 10.35 18.74
N CYS A 534 16.09 11.18 19.06
CA CYS A 534 16.91 11.07 20.27
C CYS A 534 16.85 12.34 21.12
N ASP A 535 16.40 12.23 22.37
CA ASP A 535 16.73 13.23 23.40
C ASP A 535 17.91 12.73 24.24
N GLY A 536 19.11 13.22 23.93
CA GLY A 536 20.36 12.91 24.63
C GLY A 536 20.76 11.42 24.58
N SER A 537 20.27 10.64 25.54
CA SER A 537 20.47 9.18 25.63
C SER A 537 19.15 8.39 25.65
N THR A 538 18.02 9.00 25.29
CA THR A 538 16.72 8.34 25.21
C THR A 538 16.26 8.35 23.75
N LEU A 539 16.01 7.17 23.21
CA LEU A 539 15.28 6.99 21.95
C LEU A 539 13.79 7.19 22.21
N TYR A 540 13.11 7.89 21.31
CA TYR A 540 11.64 7.89 21.20
C TYR A 540 11.25 7.48 19.78
N TYR A 541 10.13 6.77 19.63
CA TYR A 541 9.54 6.43 18.33
C TYR A 541 8.01 6.35 18.42
N CYS A 542 7.33 6.66 17.33
CA CYS A 542 5.87 6.52 17.23
C CYS A 542 5.51 5.22 16.52
N GLU A 543 4.88 4.29 17.23
CA GLU A 543 4.33 3.07 16.64
C GLU A 543 2.85 2.95 17.02
N GLN A 544 1.99 2.50 16.10
CA GLN A 544 0.57 2.24 16.40
C GLN A 544 -0.14 3.41 17.11
N GLN A 545 0.17 4.65 16.71
CA GLN A 545 -0.36 5.90 17.28
C GLN A 545 0.04 6.19 18.74
N ARG A 546 1.15 5.61 19.24
CA ARG A 546 1.67 5.79 20.61
C ARG A 546 3.17 6.10 20.59
N VAL A 547 3.61 7.01 21.48
CA VAL A 547 5.05 7.23 21.69
C VAL A 547 5.60 6.16 22.62
N TYR A 548 6.59 5.44 22.12
CA TYR A 548 7.45 4.56 22.90
C TYR A 548 8.75 5.28 23.22
N SER A 549 9.36 4.96 24.38
CA SER A 549 10.63 5.54 24.80
C SER A 549 11.57 4.47 25.37
N GLN A 550 12.87 4.58 25.08
CA GLN A 550 13.89 3.60 25.45
C GLN A 550 15.20 4.28 25.89
N ALA A 551 15.63 4.01 27.12
CA ALA A 551 16.87 4.56 27.68
C ALA A 551 18.12 3.82 27.17
N CYS A 552 18.88 4.46 26.29
CA CYS A 552 20.03 3.87 25.61
C CYS A 552 21.33 3.93 26.44
N GLN A 553 21.77 2.79 26.96
CA GLN A 553 23.04 2.65 27.71
C GLN A 553 24.29 3.03 26.88
N GLY A 554 24.22 2.93 25.54
CA GLY A 554 25.32 3.22 24.61
C GLY A 554 25.24 4.57 23.89
N GLY A 555 24.24 5.42 24.21
CA GLY A 555 23.86 6.57 23.39
C GLY A 555 22.81 6.23 22.32
N CYS A 556 22.23 7.25 21.69
CA CYS A 556 21.17 7.14 20.68
C CYS A 556 21.62 7.81 19.37
N GLY A 557 21.33 7.16 18.24
CA GLY A 557 21.67 7.65 16.90
C GLY A 557 21.15 6.75 15.79
N TRP A 558 21.43 7.14 14.55
CA TRP A 558 20.89 6.48 13.36
C TRP A 558 21.55 5.13 13.05
N ASP A 559 20.74 4.08 12.86
CA ASP A 559 21.15 2.85 12.19
C ASP A 559 20.86 2.95 10.68
N GLY A 560 21.90 3.26 9.91
CA GLY A 560 21.84 3.29 8.45
C GLY A 560 21.71 1.92 7.76
N SER A 561 21.58 0.82 8.51
CA SER A 561 21.26 -0.50 7.96
C SER A 561 19.78 -0.88 8.10
N SER A 562 19.08 -0.31 9.08
CA SER A 562 17.64 -0.53 9.31
C SER A 562 16.76 0.65 8.90
N GLY A 563 17.28 1.88 8.93
CA GLY A 563 16.54 3.09 8.53
C GLY A 563 15.82 3.81 9.67
N TRP A 564 16.28 3.64 10.91
CA TRP A 564 15.71 4.30 12.09
C TRP A 564 16.77 4.64 13.14
N TYR A 565 16.39 5.43 14.15
CA TYR A 565 17.19 5.69 15.33
C TYR A 565 17.13 4.49 16.30
N ASP A 566 18.29 4.05 16.80
CA ASP A 566 18.40 2.96 17.77
C ASP A 566 19.49 3.23 18.83
N CYS A 567 19.42 2.49 19.93
CA CYS A 567 20.39 2.50 21.01
C CYS A 567 21.72 1.86 20.62
N SER A 568 22.83 2.45 21.10
CA SER A 568 24.22 2.10 20.77
C SER A 568 24.71 2.59 19.40
N PHE A 569 23.85 3.19 18.60
CA PHE A 569 24.20 3.89 17.37
C PHE A 569 24.52 5.37 17.61
N SER A 570 25.07 6.05 16.60
CA SER A 570 25.48 7.45 16.69
C SER A 570 25.42 8.13 15.33
N GLY A 571 24.83 9.32 15.27
CA GLY A 571 24.74 10.10 14.03
C GLY A 571 23.39 10.78 13.91
N VAL A 572 23.03 11.10 12.67
CA VAL A 572 21.72 11.60 12.24
C VAL A 572 21.31 10.84 10.99
N ASP A 573 20.01 10.83 10.68
CA ASP A 573 19.51 10.41 9.37
C ASP A 573 20.24 11.19 8.24
N PRO A 574 20.90 10.51 7.29
CA PRO A 574 21.60 11.17 6.18
C PRO A 574 20.68 11.73 5.09
N SER A 575 19.39 11.35 5.07
CA SER A 575 18.37 11.92 4.18
C SER A 575 17.77 13.21 4.76
N GLY A 576 17.62 13.28 6.09
CA GLY A 576 17.11 14.43 6.82
C GLY A 576 15.59 14.45 7.00
N HIS A 577 14.91 13.34 6.71
CA HIS A 577 13.47 13.16 6.94
C HIS A 577 13.16 12.90 8.43
N ALA A 578 14.02 12.12 9.12
CA ALA A 578 13.89 11.86 10.55
C ALA A 578 14.78 12.82 11.37
N PRO A 579 14.23 13.80 12.11
CA PRO A 579 15.02 14.75 12.87
C PRO A 579 15.67 14.08 14.09
N ARG A 580 16.97 14.33 14.28
CA ARG A 580 17.72 13.74 15.40
C ARG A 580 17.20 14.19 16.76
N ASP A 581 16.95 15.48 16.92
CA ASP A 581 16.47 16.05 18.17
C ASP A 581 14.93 15.98 18.14
N CYS A 582 14.33 15.32 19.14
CA CYS A 582 12.87 15.14 19.16
C CYS A 582 12.14 16.49 19.19
N PRO A 583 11.02 16.64 18.44
CA PRO A 583 10.11 17.77 18.64
C PRO A 583 9.61 17.81 20.08
N GLY A 584 9.29 19.02 20.56
CA GLY A 584 9.20 19.39 21.97
C GLY A 584 8.64 18.29 22.88
N ALA A 585 9.53 17.70 23.70
CA ALA A 585 9.27 16.48 24.45
C ALA A 585 7.93 16.50 25.22
N CYS A 586 7.21 15.38 25.14
CA CYS A 586 5.89 15.18 25.76
C CYS A 586 5.80 15.74 27.19
N GLU A 587 4.98 16.78 27.37
CA GLU A 587 4.71 17.38 28.68
C GLU A 587 3.51 16.63 29.31
N PRO A 588 3.72 15.80 30.36
CA PRO A 588 2.74 14.81 30.79
C PRO A 588 1.52 15.45 31.47
N SER A 589 0.40 15.51 30.75
CA SER A 589 -0.86 16.05 31.27
C SER A 589 -1.68 14.99 32.02
N CYS A 590 -1.49 14.95 33.33
CA CYS A 590 -2.20 14.05 34.24
C CYS A 590 -3.63 14.51 34.62
N GLU A 591 -4.08 15.68 34.17
CA GLU A 591 -5.34 16.28 34.63
C GLU A 591 -6.55 15.49 34.11
N GLY A 592 -7.20 14.74 35.01
CA GLY A 592 -8.36 13.89 34.70
C GLY A 592 -8.04 12.48 34.20
N ARG A 593 -6.78 12.03 34.23
CA ARG A 593 -6.38 10.66 33.81
C ARG A 593 -6.20 9.69 35.00
N PHE A 594 -6.23 8.39 34.70
CA PHE A 594 -6.11 7.28 35.68
C PHE A 594 -4.65 6.85 35.89
N CYS A 595 -4.35 6.04 36.91
CA CYS A 595 -2.98 5.61 37.23
C CYS A 595 -2.61 4.32 36.48
N GLY A 596 -1.77 4.42 35.44
CA GLY A 596 -1.30 3.28 34.66
C GLY A 596 -0.32 3.70 33.56
N ASP A 597 0.24 2.73 32.83
CA ASP A 597 1.31 2.93 31.84
C ASP A 597 0.83 3.58 30.51
N ASP A 598 -0.46 3.94 30.42
CA ASP A 598 -1.14 4.48 29.24
C ASP A 598 -1.21 6.02 29.24
N ASP A 599 -0.16 6.70 29.70
CA ASP A 599 -0.05 8.17 29.59
C ASP A 599 0.16 8.64 28.14
N GLY A 600 0.67 7.75 27.28
CA GLY A 600 0.96 7.96 25.86
C GLY A 600 2.45 8.16 25.56
N CYS A 601 3.30 8.29 26.58
CA CYS A 601 4.72 8.64 26.48
C CYS A 601 5.67 7.68 27.24
N GLY A 602 5.12 6.72 27.98
CA GLY A 602 5.85 5.61 28.59
C GLY A 602 6.47 5.91 29.95
N GLY A 603 5.98 6.95 30.64
CA GLY A 603 6.49 7.38 31.95
C GLY A 603 5.57 6.99 33.11
N THR A 604 6.13 6.47 34.21
CA THR A 604 5.36 6.25 35.44
C THR A 604 5.04 7.60 36.12
N CYS A 605 3.88 8.18 35.80
CA CYS A 605 3.33 9.33 36.50
C CYS A 605 3.11 9.00 38.00
N THR A 606 3.29 10.01 38.88
CA THR A 606 3.61 9.76 40.30
C THR A 606 2.42 9.52 41.23
N THR A 607 2.74 9.07 42.45
CA THR A 607 1.86 8.59 43.54
C THR A 607 0.47 9.23 43.65
N CYS A 608 -0.57 8.39 43.80
CA CYS A 608 -1.94 8.76 44.17
C CYS A 608 -1.99 9.79 45.31
N THR A 609 -2.64 10.92 45.07
CA THR A 609 -2.90 11.94 46.09
C THR A 609 -3.81 11.41 47.21
N GLY A 610 -3.68 11.98 48.41
CA GLY A 610 -4.44 11.55 49.59
C GLY A 610 -3.95 10.26 50.28
N GLY A 611 -2.88 9.63 49.79
CA GLY A 611 -2.32 8.40 50.39
C GLY A 611 -3.02 7.12 49.97
N GLY A 612 -3.75 7.14 48.85
CA GLY A 612 -4.26 5.93 48.20
C GLY A 612 -3.15 5.07 47.57
N VAL A 613 -3.49 3.85 47.20
CA VAL A 613 -2.61 2.90 46.49
C VAL A 613 -3.21 2.65 45.11
N CYS A 614 -2.40 2.63 44.05
CA CYS A 614 -2.90 2.24 42.73
C CYS A 614 -3.08 0.71 42.67
N THR A 615 -4.22 0.24 42.17
CA THR A 615 -4.52 -1.19 41.97
C THR A 615 -5.42 -1.31 40.75
N ASP A 616 -5.06 -2.19 39.81
CA ASP A 616 -5.79 -2.45 38.56
C ASP A 616 -6.23 -1.18 37.79
N GLY A 617 -5.33 -0.18 37.72
CA GLY A 617 -5.55 1.09 37.02
C GLY A 617 -6.17 2.22 37.87
N VAL A 618 -6.57 1.94 39.11
CA VAL A 618 -7.37 2.87 39.95
C VAL A 618 -6.70 3.14 41.29
N CYS A 619 -6.66 4.42 41.70
CA CYS A 619 -6.26 4.82 43.05
C CYS A 619 -7.35 4.44 44.08
N VAL A 620 -7.13 3.37 44.85
CA VAL A 620 -8.01 2.97 45.95
C VAL A 620 -7.60 3.64 47.26
N GLY A 621 -8.57 4.22 47.97
CA GLY A 621 -8.36 4.91 49.24
C GLY A 621 -8.22 3.94 50.41
N ALA A 622 -7.23 4.17 51.28
CA ALA A 622 -6.97 3.36 52.47
C ALA A 622 -8.20 3.18 53.37
N CYS A 623 -8.25 2.08 54.15
CA CYS A 623 -9.34 1.81 55.09
C CYS A 623 -9.32 2.75 56.29
N ASP A 624 -10.49 3.03 56.85
CA ASP A 624 -10.62 3.95 57.97
C ASP A 624 -10.16 3.29 59.27
N SER A 625 -9.47 4.03 60.14
CA SER A 625 -8.93 3.49 61.40
C SER A 625 -10.01 3.41 62.49
N CYS A 626 -11.09 2.66 62.23
CA CYS A 626 -12.17 2.39 63.18
C CYS A 626 -12.45 0.89 63.32
N THR A 627 -13.00 0.48 64.46
CA THR A 627 -13.37 -0.92 64.73
C THR A 627 -14.81 -1.17 64.29
N PRO A 628 -15.10 -2.12 63.38
CA PRO A 628 -16.46 -2.41 62.96
C PRO A 628 -17.41 -2.73 64.12
N GLY A 629 -18.66 -2.27 63.99
CA GLY A 629 -19.69 -2.39 65.02
C GLY A 629 -19.57 -1.35 66.15
N THR A 630 -18.60 -0.44 66.12
CA THR A 630 -18.54 0.69 67.07
C THR A 630 -19.30 1.92 66.55
N SER A 631 -19.81 2.73 67.47
CA SER A 631 -20.53 3.97 67.18
C SER A 631 -20.34 5.00 68.30
N GLY A 632 -20.52 6.28 67.99
CA GLY A 632 -20.35 7.38 68.94
C GLY A 632 -20.87 8.71 68.41
N CYS A 633 -20.71 9.77 69.21
CA CYS A 633 -21.02 11.14 68.81
C CYS A 633 -19.74 11.96 68.77
N ASP A 634 -19.65 12.90 67.82
CA ASP A 634 -18.76 14.05 67.90
C ASP A 634 -19.59 15.32 67.65
N GLY A 635 -19.74 16.15 68.68
CA GLY A 635 -20.79 17.18 68.72
C GLY A 635 -22.19 16.59 68.48
N ASP A 636 -22.98 17.26 67.63
CA ASP A 636 -24.27 16.77 67.14
C ASP A 636 -24.14 15.82 65.93
N THR A 637 -22.94 15.35 65.56
CA THR A 637 -22.74 14.33 64.52
C THR A 637 -22.69 12.92 65.13
N ALA A 638 -23.61 12.05 64.73
CA ALA A 638 -23.52 10.62 64.99
C ALA A 638 -22.54 9.95 64.02
N TRP A 639 -21.83 8.93 64.50
CA TRP A 639 -20.95 8.12 63.67
C TRP A 639 -21.05 6.63 63.99
N THR A 640 -20.88 5.80 62.95
CA THR A 640 -20.87 4.33 63.04
C THR A 640 -19.77 3.76 62.15
N CYS A 641 -19.03 2.77 62.63
CA CYS A 641 -18.05 2.04 61.83
C CYS A 641 -18.63 0.71 61.35
N ALA A 642 -18.70 0.51 60.03
CA ALA A 642 -19.20 -0.70 59.39
C ALA A 642 -18.04 -1.52 58.77
N GLU A 643 -18.22 -2.84 58.67
CA GLU A 643 -17.37 -3.71 57.85
C GLU A 643 -18.07 -3.91 56.51
N GLU A 644 -17.43 -3.49 55.41
CA GLU A 644 -17.93 -3.78 54.08
C GLU A 644 -17.55 -5.20 53.64
N THR A 645 -18.20 -5.72 52.59
CA THR A 645 -17.89 -7.03 52.00
C THR A 645 -16.47 -7.16 51.43
N SER A 646 -15.72 -6.06 51.40
CA SER A 646 -14.29 -5.97 51.08
C SER A 646 -13.36 -6.29 52.26
N GLY A 647 -13.87 -6.43 53.49
CA GLY A 647 -13.07 -6.57 54.70
C GLY A 647 -12.39 -5.27 55.16
N CYS A 648 -12.82 -4.13 54.61
CA CYS A 648 -12.28 -2.80 54.89
C CYS A 648 -13.25 -2.03 55.79
N PRO A 649 -12.84 -1.59 57.00
CA PRO A 649 -13.68 -0.75 57.85
C PRO A 649 -13.95 0.62 57.21
N ARG A 650 -15.21 1.07 57.28
CA ARG A 650 -15.65 2.39 56.83
C ARG A 650 -16.45 3.14 57.90
N LEU A 651 -16.18 4.43 58.03
CA LEU A 651 -16.70 5.30 59.08
C LEU A 651 -17.81 6.22 58.53
N ALA A 652 -19.06 5.80 58.71
CA ALA A 652 -20.22 6.58 58.28
C ALA A 652 -20.59 7.65 59.31
N LEU A 653 -20.81 8.88 58.84
CA LEU A 653 -21.21 10.05 59.64
C LEU A 653 -22.67 10.45 59.36
N THR A 654 -23.34 11.08 60.31
CA THR A 654 -24.71 11.60 60.17
C THR A 654 -24.91 12.82 61.08
N ALA A 655 -25.13 14.00 60.49
CA ALA A 655 -25.41 15.23 61.21
C ALA A 655 -26.85 15.19 61.79
N CYS A 656 -27.00 15.30 63.11
CA CYS A 656 -28.30 15.22 63.76
C CYS A 656 -29.01 16.59 63.82
N ASP A 657 -28.24 17.67 63.88
CA ASP A 657 -28.72 19.05 64.00
C ASP A 657 -29.44 19.54 62.73
N GLU A 658 -29.01 19.09 61.54
CA GLU A 658 -29.74 19.32 60.27
C GLU A 658 -31.18 18.79 60.31
N SER A 659 -31.44 17.75 61.10
CA SER A 659 -32.78 17.17 61.33
C SER A 659 -33.47 17.74 62.59
N GLY A 660 -32.90 18.73 63.26
CA GLY A 660 -33.40 19.29 64.53
C GLY A 660 -33.22 18.37 65.75
N LEU A 661 -32.49 17.27 65.59
CA LEU A 661 -32.17 16.28 66.62
C LEU A 661 -30.86 16.66 67.35
N THR A 662 -30.45 15.84 68.31
CA THR A 662 -29.11 15.90 68.91
C THR A 662 -28.53 14.50 69.00
N CYS A 663 -27.21 14.36 68.83
CA CYS A 663 -26.56 13.05 68.94
C CYS A 663 -26.49 12.58 70.40
N VAL A 664 -26.93 11.36 70.66
CA VAL A 664 -26.73 10.68 71.95
C VAL A 664 -26.26 9.24 71.69
N SER A 665 -25.09 8.89 72.23
CA SER A 665 -24.54 7.51 72.20
C SER A 665 -24.47 6.84 70.82
N GLY A 666 -24.22 7.61 69.75
CA GLY A 666 -24.10 7.08 68.38
C GLY A 666 -25.37 7.10 67.54
N ALA A 667 -26.45 7.73 68.02
CA ALA A 667 -27.69 7.92 67.27
C ALA A 667 -28.24 9.33 67.41
N CYS A 668 -28.88 9.83 66.35
CA CYS A 668 -29.65 11.07 66.38
C CYS A 668 -31.00 10.84 67.08
N VAL A 669 -31.29 11.62 68.12
CA VAL A 669 -32.52 11.48 68.92
C VAL A 669 -33.18 12.82 69.21
N GLU A 670 -34.50 12.81 69.42
CA GLU A 670 -35.26 14.01 69.75
C GLU A 670 -34.82 14.61 71.09
N ARG A 671 -34.59 15.93 71.09
CA ARG A 671 -34.07 16.68 72.23
C ARG A 671 -35.11 16.79 73.33
N ARG A 672 -35.07 15.88 74.32
CA ARG A 672 -35.93 15.94 75.50
C ARG A 672 -35.72 17.25 76.26
N VAL A 673 -36.78 18.04 76.37
CA VAL A 673 -36.86 19.17 77.30
C VAL A 673 -37.29 18.63 78.66
N GLU A 674 -36.48 18.84 79.70
CA GLU A 674 -36.94 18.64 81.08
C GLU A 674 -37.89 19.80 81.48
N PRO A 675 -39.11 19.53 81.96
CA PRO A 675 -40.01 20.57 82.41
C PRO A 675 -39.70 21.00 83.85
N GLU A 676 -39.39 22.28 84.04
CA GLU A 676 -39.44 22.91 85.37
C GLU A 676 -40.90 23.08 85.87
N PRO A 677 -41.12 23.20 87.20
CA PRO A 677 -42.44 22.96 87.81
C PRO A 677 -43.37 24.19 87.80
N ASP A 678 -44.70 23.98 87.90
CA ASP A 678 -45.40 24.03 89.20
C ASP A 678 -46.91 23.64 89.16
N THR A 679 -47.48 23.41 90.35
CA THR A 679 -48.92 23.40 90.74
C THR A 679 -49.90 22.28 90.29
N VAL A 680 -50.34 21.51 91.31
CA VAL A 680 -51.67 20.91 91.64
C VAL A 680 -52.90 21.42 90.83
N ASP A 681 -54.01 20.69 90.58
CA ASP A 681 -54.68 19.59 91.32
C ASP A 681 -55.76 18.84 90.47
N SER A 682 -56.26 17.67 90.93
CA SER A 682 -57.55 17.00 90.61
C SER A 682 -57.82 16.51 89.15
N ASP A 683 -58.68 15.51 88.87
CA ASP A 683 -59.18 14.30 89.58
C ASP A 683 -59.92 13.39 88.54
N THR A 684 -60.02 12.07 88.78
CA THR A 684 -60.85 11.05 88.06
C THR A 684 -60.64 10.79 86.54
N ARG A 685 -61.19 9.74 85.87
CA ARG A 685 -61.48 8.30 86.18
C ARG A 685 -62.26 7.63 85.01
N GLU A 686 -61.89 6.40 84.59
CA GLU A 686 -62.68 5.49 83.68
C GLU A 686 -62.96 6.08 82.24
N THR A 687 -63.36 5.39 81.15
CA THR A 687 -63.76 4.00 80.83
C THR A 687 -63.50 3.65 79.32
N THR A 688 -63.75 2.40 78.89
CA THR A 688 -63.79 1.87 77.48
C THR A 688 -65.24 1.87 76.90
N PRO A 689 -65.69 1.15 75.81
CA PRO A 689 -65.06 0.34 74.73
C PRO A 689 -65.68 0.51 73.27
N ASP A 690 -65.36 -0.43 72.35
CA ASP A 690 -66.17 -0.93 71.17
C ASP A 690 -66.43 -0.03 69.91
N ALA A 691 -66.77 -0.53 68.68
CA ALA A 691 -66.84 -1.85 67.99
C ALA A 691 -67.24 -1.66 66.47
N THR A 692 -67.33 -2.59 65.50
CA THR A 692 -66.57 -3.80 64.98
C THR A 692 -67.09 -4.15 63.55
N SER A 693 -66.34 -4.88 62.67
CA SER A 693 -66.87 -5.70 61.52
C SER A 693 -65.78 -6.54 60.78
N SER A 694 -66.17 -7.56 59.97
CA SER A 694 -65.36 -8.64 59.31
C SER A 694 -66.10 -9.25 58.08
N PRO A 695 -65.72 -10.34 57.33
CA PRO A 695 -64.90 -11.55 57.67
C PRO A 695 -64.03 -12.27 56.55
N ASP A 696 -63.32 -13.35 56.95
CA ASP A 696 -62.98 -14.71 56.38
C ASP A 696 -62.85 -15.05 54.85
N GLY A 697 -62.10 -16.08 54.36
CA GLY A 697 -61.08 -17.00 54.98
C GLY A 697 -60.73 -18.37 54.25
N ALA A 698 -59.56 -18.99 54.58
CA ALA A 698 -59.06 -20.41 54.39
C ALA A 698 -58.72 -20.98 52.94
N THR A 699 -58.12 -22.18 52.62
CA THR A 699 -57.77 -23.52 53.25
C THR A 699 -56.59 -24.34 52.55
N ALA A 700 -55.99 -25.36 53.21
CA ALA A 700 -55.25 -26.59 52.68
C ALA A 700 -53.79 -26.45 52.08
N GLY A 701 -52.94 -27.49 51.79
CA GLY A 701 -52.97 -28.99 51.84
C GLY A 701 -51.56 -29.70 51.70
N PRO A 702 -51.38 -31.07 51.61
CA PRO A 702 -50.15 -31.78 52.08
C PRO A 702 -49.49 -32.99 51.29
N ASP A 703 -48.42 -33.59 51.90
CA ASP A 703 -47.77 -34.96 51.77
C ASP A 703 -46.72 -35.31 50.66
N ALA A 704 -45.70 -36.22 50.80
CA ALA A 704 -44.95 -36.87 51.91
C ALA A 704 -43.69 -37.72 51.45
N THR A 705 -42.79 -38.18 52.36
CA THR A 705 -41.65 -39.18 52.23
C THR A 705 -40.39 -38.80 51.38
N SER A 706 -39.10 -39.23 51.56
CA SER A 706 -38.28 -40.25 52.33
C SER A 706 -38.06 -41.65 51.68
N ALA A 707 -36.90 -42.35 51.64
CA ALA A 707 -35.49 -42.22 52.14
C ALA A 707 -34.51 -43.12 51.26
N ASP A 708 -33.26 -43.59 51.51
CA ASP A 708 -32.24 -43.66 52.62
C ASP A 708 -30.80 -44.06 52.11
N ASP A 709 -29.74 -43.94 52.95
CA ASP A 709 -28.31 -44.47 53.00
C ASP A 709 -27.50 -45.20 51.86
N GLY A 710 -26.15 -45.05 51.87
CA GLY A 710 -25.17 -46.05 51.32
C GLY A 710 -23.73 -45.56 50.94
N ALA A 711 -22.64 -46.32 51.26
CA ALA A 711 -21.24 -45.94 50.93
C ALA A 711 -20.21 -47.12 50.84
N GLY A 712 -19.10 -46.95 50.10
CA GLY A 712 -17.77 -47.56 50.42
C GLY A 712 -16.93 -48.31 49.35
N GLY A 713 -15.75 -47.77 49.00
CA GLY A 713 -14.43 -48.47 48.96
C GLY A 713 -13.96 -49.31 47.74
N GLY A 714 -12.65 -49.22 47.41
CA GLY A 714 -11.91 -50.19 46.55
C GLY A 714 -10.65 -49.65 45.83
N ASP A 715 -9.45 -50.17 46.16
CA ASP A 715 -8.13 -49.74 45.62
C ASP A 715 -7.66 -50.44 44.32
N ILE A 716 -6.73 -49.81 43.57
CA ILE A 716 -5.30 -50.23 43.37
C ILE A 716 -4.67 -49.58 42.11
N GLY A 717 -3.57 -48.82 42.30
CA GLY A 717 -2.28 -49.09 41.62
C GLY A 717 -1.81 -48.35 40.35
N VAL A 718 -0.90 -47.38 40.56
CA VAL A 718 0.34 -47.09 39.77
C VAL A 718 0.27 -46.48 38.35
N GLY A 719 0.70 -45.21 38.25
CA GLY A 719 1.85 -44.84 37.38
C GLY A 719 1.67 -43.79 36.26
N GLY A 720 2.43 -42.69 36.33
CA GLY A 720 2.84 -41.88 35.16
C GLY A 720 2.48 -40.38 35.19
N ASP A 721 3.47 -39.51 35.31
CA ASP A 721 3.35 -38.07 35.04
C ASP A 721 3.31 -37.77 33.53
N THR A 722 2.55 -36.75 33.11
CA THR A 722 3.12 -35.47 32.63
C THR A 722 2.03 -34.46 32.23
N SER A 723 2.37 -33.17 32.25
CA SER A 723 1.50 -32.06 31.87
C SER A 723 1.49 -31.80 30.36
N GLY A 724 0.34 -31.37 29.84
CA GLY A 724 0.16 -30.93 28.46
C GLY A 724 -1.08 -30.06 28.30
N GLN A 725 -0.95 -28.76 28.51
CA GLN A 725 -2.04 -27.80 28.32
C GLN A 725 -2.20 -27.43 26.83
N ALA A 726 -3.41 -26.99 26.46
CA ALA A 726 -3.75 -26.68 25.08
C ALA A 726 -3.02 -25.43 24.56
N PHE A 727 -2.45 -25.52 23.37
CA PHE A 727 -1.88 -24.37 22.65
C PHE A 727 -2.96 -23.63 21.86
N THR A 728 -3.15 -22.35 22.15
CA THR A 728 -3.92 -21.40 21.33
C THR A 728 -3.02 -20.79 20.26
N SER A 729 -3.09 -21.30 19.04
CA SER A 729 -2.28 -20.79 17.92
C SER A 729 -2.82 -19.48 17.36
N ARG A 730 -2.44 -18.34 17.95
CA ARG A 730 -2.46 -17.06 17.23
C ARG A 730 -1.35 -17.07 16.18
N LYS A 731 -1.69 -16.94 14.90
CA LYS A 731 -0.73 -16.58 13.86
C LYS A 731 -0.60 -15.06 13.85
N SER A 732 0.60 -14.54 14.05
CA SER A 732 0.93 -13.14 13.78
C SER A 732 1.40 -13.01 12.32
N SER A 733 0.69 -12.22 11.53
CA SER A 733 1.29 -11.56 10.36
C SER A 733 2.36 -10.58 10.85
N GLY A 734 3.54 -10.59 10.23
CA GLY A 734 4.67 -9.76 10.63
C GLY A 734 5.74 -9.75 9.54
N CYS A 735 6.34 -8.58 9.32
CA CYS A 735 7.14 -8.28 8.13
C CYS A 735 8.53 -8.93 8.13
N ALA A 736 9.16 -8.93 6.94
CA ALA A 736 10.54 -9.35 6.76
C ALA A 736 11.52 -8.29 7.29
N GLY A 737 11.88 -8.39 8.59
CA GLY A 737 12.95 -7.62 9.22
C GLY A 737 14.17 -8.49 9.55
N GLY A 738 15.37 -7.91 9.55
CA GLY A 738 16.62 -8.61 9.84
C GLY A 738 16.79 -8.98 11.32
N GLY A 739 17.50 -10.08 11.61
CA GLY A 739 17.78 -10.55 12.98
C GLY A 739 19.10 -11.30 13.10
N GLU A 740 19.94 -10.84 14.03
CA GLU A 740 21.35 -11.18 14.22
C GLU A 740 21.73 -12.67 14.39
N ALA A 741 23.03 -12.96 14.20
CA ALA A 741 23.70 -14.13 14.79
C ALA A 741 25.13 -13.77 15.25
N GLY A 742 25.36 -13.63 16.56
CA GLY A 742 26.61 -13.15 17.14
C GLY A 742 27.51 -14.21 17.81
N GLY A 743 28.83 -14.04 17.67
CA GLY A 743 29.84 -14.45 18.68
C GLY A 743 30.51 -15.82 18.55
N GLY A 744 31.81 -15.85 18.22
CA GLY A 744 32.69 -17.03 18.44
C GLY A 744 33.98 -17.03 17.60
N PRO A 745 35.19 -16.82 18.18
CA PRO A 745 36.42 -16.58 17.39
C PRO A 745 37.39 -17.78 17.32
N LEU A 746 38.17 -17.89 16.23
CA LEU A 746 39.58 -18.36 16.26
C LEU A 746 40.37 -18.06 14.95
N ALA A 747 41.68 -17.85 15.11
CA ALA A 747 42.65 -17.31 14.13
C ALA A 747 43.06 -18.26 12.97
N GLY A 748 43.73 -17.73 11.92
CA GLY A 748 44.21 -18.62 10.83
C GLY A 748 45.21 -18.23 9.71
N LEU A 749 45.88 -17.06 9.68
CA LEU A 749 47.01 -16.72 8.76
C LEU A 749 46.82 -16.72 7.21
N LEU A 750 47.61 -15.86 6.52
CA LEU A 750 48.03 -15.91 5.08
C LEU A 750 46.91 -15.89 3.99
N GLY A 751 46.87 -15.01 2.99
CA GLY A 751 47.76 -13.92 2.57
C GLY A 751 48.68 -14.28 1.38
N VAL A 752 48.53 -13.61 0.22
CA VAL A 752 49.56 -13.44 -0.83
C VAL A 752 49.13 -12.37 -1.86
N LEU A 753 50.11 -11.77 -2.54
CA LEU A 753 49.92 -10.74 -3.57
C LEU A 753 49.41 -11.28 -4.92
N ALA A 754 48.53 -10.48 -5.52
CA ALA A 754 48.50 -10.00 -6.90
C ALA A 754 49.48 -10.55 -8.00
N LEU A 755 48.91 -10.59 -9.21
CA LEU A 755 49.50 -10.36 -10.55
C LEU A 755 50.05 -11.51 -11.41
N ALA A 756 49.86 -11.31 -12.73
CA ALA A 756 50.71 -11.71 -13.86
C ALA A 756 50.64 -13.14 -14.48
N ALA A 757 49.53 -13.39 -15.18
CA ALA A 757 49.51 -13.51 -16.65
C ALA A 757 50.34 -14.58 -17.45
N THR A 758 49.59 -15.28 -18.32
CA THR A 758 49.92 -15.73 -19.70
C THR A 758 50.51 -17.13 -20.02
N ARG A 759 49.95 -17.67 -21.13
CA ARG A 759 50.50 -18.56 -22.18
C ARG A 759 50.47 -20.10 -22.03
N ARG A 760 49.44 -20.64 -22.71
CA ARG A 760 49.50 -21.59 -23.86
C ARG A 760 49.61 -23.11 -23.61
N ARG A 761 48.60 -23.79 -24.19
CA ARG A 761 48.63 -25.05 -24.99
C ARG A 761 48.82 -26.39 -24.25
N ARG A 762 47.79 -27.25 -24.33
CA ARG A 762 47.58 -28.35 -25.33
C ARG A 762 47.04 -29.66 -24.73
N THR A 763 45.84 -30.01 -25.19
CA THR A 763 45.35 -31.36 -25.60
C THR A 763 45.19 -32.50 -24.60
N SER A 764 44.07 -33.22 -24.79
CA SER A 764 43.68 -34.57 -24.29
C SER A 764 43.50 -34.72 -22.77
N VAL A 765 42.52 -35.49 -22.30
CA VAL A 765 41.52 -36.31 -23.04
C VAL A 765 40.17 -35.60 -23.07
#